data_AF-A0A536IE21-F1
#
_entry.id   AF-A0A536IE21-F1
#
_cell.length_a   1.000
_cell.length_b   1.000
_cell.length_c   1.000
_cell.angle_alpha   90.00
_cell.angle_beta   90.00
_cell.angle_gamma   90.00
#
_symmetry.space_group_name_H-M   'P 1'
#
loop_
_entity.id
_entity.type
_entity.pdbx_description
1 polymer ?
#
loop_
_entity_poly.entity_id
_entity_poly.type
_entity_poly.pdbx_seq_one_letter_code
_entity_poly.pdbx_strand_id
1 'polypeptide(L)'
;MRQAYLDYSMSVIVARALPDVRDGLKPVQRRILYTMLEEGLRNDRPFRKSANVVGVVMAKYHPHGDVPIYDALVRLAQDFAARYPLVQGQGNFGCFTGETKVELYNGEQKPFTELVEMAHKGLRAEIFTVDPHRNVRIKPLRAPRLVRRNDPVVKVTLETGAEIVCTPDHRFMLRDGTYREAQQLKAKDQLMPFSRTAIPERLHRTGAFPIPASLTQKVSKIEPAGRADVYDLTVDLTQNFALAAGVFVHNSIDDDPPAHMRYTEARLAAISTEMLADIEKETVDWTPNYDNRHLQPTVLPARVPNLIVNGSAGIAVGMATNIPPHNLREIVAATKRLIDDPELTTDDLCETVIGPDFPGGGVIYRFDEQRNVETGAAERVDAIRRAYAQGRGRIIARAKAHNEQLRGNRDAIIVTELPYAVNKASLIEKIADLVQNKKLAGISDIRDESDRDGMRIVIEIKRDDDATLVLNNLYKHTAMQSAFNFNMLALVEQQPRTLSLKEILQHHVDHRREVIRRRTDHDLRRAKERAHILEGLKIAHDHIDEIIKLIRAHKGQETLLVGKLREGFGLSEAQAKAILEMQLRRLSGLERQKLDDDYRETIKLISELESILASPRRILALIKQDLDEIATKYGDDRRTEIVDDTPRQLSQEELVADEDVVITVSTRNYVKRMPLSTYRAQHRGGRGVIGMATRDEDDVEHLVVARSHDRLYVFTDRGRVFALKVFELPDASRTAKGTPIQNILEAMQAGERVTALVALRDTTTTEHLVMATRKGFIKKTPLSEYANVRRAGLIAIALRKGDELAWVAPCTSQDRILLATRKGKAITFKATDARPMGRQTQGVTGIRLQKGDEVVGMGIARPRTEALSVTENGFGKRTAVAEFPTQGRGGQGVILAALSPKTGNVAAIQMVDEGTQEILLITSNGVVIRTPLEQVRALGRATMGVKVMAVGETKIASIATFTPMRPAQTQLDLPR
;
A
#
# COMPACT_ATOMS: atom_id res chain seq x y z
N MET A 1 -6.64 19.08 -37.88
CA MET A 1 -6.76 18.43 -36.55
C MET A 1 -5.87 17.20 -36.41
N ARG A 2 -6.01 16.16 -37.25
CA ARG A 2 -5.17 14.94 -37.20
C ARG A 2 -3.66 15.22 -37.26
N GLN A 3 -3.21 16.09 -38.17
CA GLN A 3 -1.80 16.46 -38.28
C GLN A 3 -1.28 17.12 -36.99
N ALA A 4 -1.97 18.16 -36.51
CA ALA A 4 -1.60 18.84 -35.27
C ALA A 4 -1.56 17.90 -34.04
N TYR A 5 -2.48 16.93 -33.97
CA TYR A 5 -2.46 15.92 -32.92
C TYR A 5 -1.25 14.98 -33.03
N LEU A 6 -0.89 14.53 -34.25
CA LEU A 6 0.29 13.70 -34.48
C LEU A 6 1.59 14.44 -34.14
N ASP A 7 1.72 15.69 -34.58
CA ASP A 7 2.91 16.52 -34.31
C ASP A 7 3.09 16.77 -32.81
N TYR A 8 2.00 17.10 -32.11
CA TYR A 8 2.01 17.25 -30.66
C TYR A 8 2.36 15.94 -29.94
N SER A 9 1.74 14.83 -30.36
CA SER A 9 1.96 13.51 -29.74
C SER A 9 3.42 13.08 -29.90
N MET A 10 3.99 13.23 -31.10
CA MET A 10 5.39 12.90 -31.39
C MET A 10 6.34 13.76 -30.55
N SER A 11 6.08 15.06 -30.46
CA SER A 11 6.86 15.98 -29.61
C SER A 11 6.83 15.57 -28.13
N VAL A 12 5.67 15.19 -27.60
CA VAL A 12 5.55 14.74 -26.20
C VAL A 12 6.27 13.42 -25.96
N ILE A 13 6.18 12.46 -26.89
CA ILE A 13 6.82 11.15 -26.77
C ILE A 13 8.35 11.30 -26.78
N VAL A 14 8.90 11.99 -27.78
CA VAL A 14 10.35 12.06 -28.03
C VAL A 14 11.05 13.12 -27.17
N ALA A 15 10.42 14.28 -26.98
CA ALA A 15 11.09 15.45 -26.40
C ALA A 15 10.68 15.76 -24.95
N ARG A 16 9.83 14.95 -24.31
CA ARG A 16 9.33 15.23 -22.95
C ARG A 16 9.25 14.02 -22.03
N ALA A 17 8.53 12.98 -22.42
CA ALA A 17 8.05 11.98 -21.46
C ALA A 17 8.99 10.78 -21.25
N LEU A 18 9.63 10.29 -22.32
CA LEU A 18 10.45 9.08 -22.29
C LEU A 18 11.95 9.41 -22.17
N PRO A 19 12.73 8.62 -21.42
CA PRO A 19 14.19 8.75 -21.38
C PRO A 19 14.83 8.14 -22.64
N ASP A 20 16.04 8.59 -22.98
CA ASP A 20 16.90 7.93 -23.99
C ASP A 20 17.60 6.72 -23.34
N VAL A 21 17.72 5.61 -24.08
CA VAL A 21 18.33 4.38 -23.57
C VAL A 21 19.81 4.56 -23.17
N ARG A 22 20.52 5.48 -23.84
CA ARG A 22 21.97 5.65 -23.74
C ARG A 22 22.42 6.33 -22.45
N ASP A 23 21.63 7.27 -21.93
CA ASP A 23 21.95 8.01 -20.69
C ASP A 23 20.85 7.89 -19.62
N GLY A 24 19.68 7.36 -19.95
CA GLY A 24 18.57 7.21 -19.04
C GLY A 24 17.92 8.51 -18.60
N LEU A 25 18.14 9.62 -19.31
CA LEU A 25 17.64 10.94 -18.93
C LEU A 25 16.57 11.44 -19.89
N LYS A 26 15.58 12.13 -19.31
CA LYS A 26 14.64 12.95 -20.07
C LYS A 26 15.33 14.25 -20.51
N PRO A 27 14.85 14.91 -21.58
CA PRO A 27 15.46 16.15 -22.07
C PRO A 27 15.59 17.26 -21.03
N VAL A 28 14.61 17.43 -20.14
CA VAL A 28 14.69 18.43 -19.05
C VAL A 28 15.80 18.09 -18.05
N GLN A 29 15.97 16.82 -17.69
CA GLN A 29 17.01 16.38 -16.75
C GLN A 29 18.41 16.55 -17.38
N ARG A 30 18.57 16.21 -18.65
CA ARG A 30 19.81 16.40 -19.41
C ARG A 30 20.22 17.88 -19.46
N ARG A 31 19.26 18.76 -19.77
CA ARG A 31 19.49 20.22 -19.81
C ARG A 31 19.89 20.76 -18.45
N ILE A 32 19.24 20.33 -17.37
CA ILE A 32 19.61 20.72 -16.00
C ILE A 32 21.06 20.34 -15.70
N LEU A 33 21.43 19.07 -15.87
CA LEU A 33 22.79 18.59 -15.56
C LEU A 33 23.85 19.29 -16.42
N TYR A 34 23.57 19.48 -17.71
CA TYR A 34 24.47 20.18 -18.62
C TYR A 34 24.62 21.67 -18.25
N THR A 35 23.54 22.39 -17.97
CA THR A 35 23.61 23.78 -17.51
C THR A 35 24.40 23.89 -16.20
N MET A 36 24.19 22.96 -15.26
CA MET A 36 24.94 22.97 -14.01
C MET A 36 26.45 22.78 -14.23
N LEU A 37 26.84 21.95 -15.22
CA LEU A 37 28.24 21.83 -15.62
C LEU A 37 28.78 23.13 -16.23
N GLU A 38 28.04 23.71 -17.18
CA GLU A 38 28.41 24.95 -17.88
C GLU A 38 28.61 26.11 -16.89
N GLU A 39 27.74 26.21 -15.88
CA GLU A 39 27.81 27.23 -14.83
C GLU A 39 28.87 26.93 -13.74
N GLY A 40 29.58 25.79 -13.85
CA GLY A 40 30.65 25.39 -12.94
C GLY A 40 30.17 24.87 -11.57
N LEU A 41 28.93 24.38 -11.47
CA LEU A 41 28.31 23.87 -10.24
C LEU A 41 28.73 22.42 -9.93
N ARG A 42 30.04 22.19 -9.92
CA ARG A 42 30.63 20.88 -9.61
C ARG A 42 30.41 20.50 -8.14
N ASN A 43 30.58 19.21 -7.83
CA ASN A 43 30.37 18.65 -6.49
C ASN A 43 31.33 19.20 -5.42
N ASP A 44 32.51 19.68 -5.83
CA ASP A 44 33.53 20.29 -4.99
C ASP A 44 33.34 21.81 -4.82
N ARG A 45 32.35 22.40 -5.48
CA ARG A 45 32.08 23.84 -5.44
C ARG A 45 30.96 24.18 -4.45
N PRO A 46 30.90 25.44 -3.96
CA PRO A 46 29.78 25.91 -3.15
C PRO A 46 28.45 25.77 -3.87
N PHE A 47 27.38 25.58 -3.09
CA PHE A 47 26.02 25.57 -3.63
C PHE A 47 25.66 26.94 -4.24
N ARG A 48 24.74 26.95 -5.22
CA ARG A 48 24.10 28.18 -5.71
C ARG A 48 22.60 28.06 -5.66
N LYS A 49 21.92 29.21 -5.61
CA LYS A 49 20.46 29.29 -5.61
C LYS A 49 19.84 28.54 -6.79
N SER A 50 18.87 27.70 -6.51
CA SER A 50 18.14 26.92 -7.53
C SER A 50 17.50 27.83 -8.58
N ALA A 51 17.04 29.02 -8.19
CA ALA A 51 16.47 30.03 -9.10
C ALA A 51 17.46 30.45 -10.20
N ASN A 52 18.77 30.48 -9.91
CA ASN A 52 19.79 30.77 -10.92
C ASN A 52 19.85 29.64 -11.95
N VAL A 53 19.96 28.38 -11.49
CA VAL A 53 19.98 27.20 -12.37
C VAL A 53 18.71 27.14 -13.23
N VAL A 54 17.54 27.27 -12.61
CA VAL A 54 16.25 27.24 -13.31
C VAL A 54 16.16 28.36 -14.35
N GLY A 55 16.57 29.58 -13.99
CA GLY A 55 16.56 30.73 -14.90
C GLY A 55 17.47 30.52 -16.11
N VAL A 56 18.68 29.99 -15.93
CA VAL A 56 19.61 29.73 -17.04
C VAL A 56 19.11 28.58 -17.93
N VAL A 57 18.62 27.48 -17.33
CA VAL A 57 18.04 26.37 -18.11
C VAL A 57 16.86 26.87 -18.94
N MET A 58 15.98 27.68 -18.35
CA MET A 58 14.83 28.24 -19.05
C MET A 58 15.26 29.16 -20.20
N ALA A 59 16.21 30.07 -19.95
CA ALA A 59 16.65 31.07 -20.91
C ALA A 59 17.48 30.50 -22.08
N LYS A 60 18.27 29.45 -21.84
CA LYS A 60 19.14 28.86 -22.88
C LYS A 60 18.55 27.63 -23.55
N TYR A 61 17.83 26.77 -22.82
CA TYR A 61 17.54 25.41 -23.30
C TYR A 61 16.07 24.94 -23.16
N HIS A 62 15.28 25.46 -22.24
CA HIS A 62 13.95 24.92 -21.92
C HIS A 62 12.85 26.00 -21.79
N PRO A 63 12.24 26.45 -22.90
CA PRO A 63 11.31 27.59 -22.93
C PRO A 63 9.88 27.23 -22.50
N HIS A 64 9.71 26.37 -21.50
CA HIS A 64 8.40 25.80 -21.11
C HIS A 64 7.99 26.12 -19.66
N GLY A 65 8.52 27.21 -19.10
CA GLY A 65 8.25 27.64 -17.73
C GLY A 65 9.27 27.12 -16.71
N ASP A 66 9.30 27.76 -15.56
CA ASP A 66 10.22 27.51 -14.45
C ASP A 66 9.80 26.31 -13.58
N VAL A 67 8.50 26.15 -13.32
CA VAL A 67 7.96 25.08 -12.45
C VAL A 67 8.40 23.67 -12.89
N PRO A 68 8.26 23.24 -14.16
CA PRO A 68 8.66 21.89 -14.57
C PRO A 68 10.17 21.63 -14.44
N ILE A 69 10.99 22.68 -14.60
CA ILE A 69 12.44 22.61 -14.43
C ILE A 69 12.77 22.47 -12.95
N TYR A 70 12.10 23.25 -12.09
CA TYR A 70 12.33 23.21 -10.66
C TYR A 70 11.90 21.87 -10.04
N ASP A 71 10.74 21.34 -10.43
CA ASP A 71 10.26 20.03 -9.97
C ASP A 71 11.22 18.92 -10.40
N ALA A 72 11.74 18.98 -11.63
CA ALA A 72 12.75 18.05 -12.11
C ALA A 72 14.07 18.16 -11.32
N LEU A 73 14.53 19.39 -11.02
CA LEU A 73 15.72 19.65 -10.22
C LEU A 73 15.57 19.08 -8.79
N VAL A 74 14.43 19.33 -8.15
CA VAL A 74 14.12 18.82 -6.80
C VAL A 74 14.08 17.30 -6.80
N ARG A 75 13.42 16.68 -7.79
CA ARG A 75 13.36 15.22 -7.89
C ARG A 75 14.73 14.57 -8.12
N LEU A 76 15.65 15.25 -8.84
CA LEU A 76 17.03 14.79 -9.00
C LEU A 76 17.85 14.88 -7.70
N ALA A 77 17.37 15.64 -6.72
CA ALA A 77 18.02 15.88 -5.43
C ALA A 77 17.45 15.05 -4.26
N GLN A 78 16.24 14.50 -4.40
CA GLN A 78 15.57 13.70 -3.37
C GLN A 78 16.11 12.26 -3.32
N ASP A 79 16.66 11.87 -2.18
CA ASP A 79 17.26 10.55 -1.91
C ASP A 79 16.24 9.41 -1.79
N PHE A 80 14.98 9.72 -1.45
CA PHE A 80 13.87 8.76 -1.47
C PHE A 80 13.25 8.59 -2.86
N ALA A 81 13.51 9.51 -3.80
CA ALA A 81 12.97 9.49 -5.16
C ALA A 81 13.93 8.89 -6.20
N ALA A 82 15.25 9.03 -5.97
CA ALA A 82 16.30 8.48 -6.81
C ALA A 82 17.25 7.62 -5.96
N ARG A 83 17.63 6.45 -6.47
CA ARG A 83 18.52 5.52 -5.75
C ARG A 83 19.94 6.06 -5.58
N TYR A 84 20.40 6.84 -6.56
CA TYR A 84 21.66 7.60 -6.57
C TYR A 84 21.37 9.02 -7.10
N PRO A 85 21.14 10.01 -6.21
CA PRO A 85 20.82 11.38 -6.61
C PRO A 85 21.90 11.99 -7.54
N LEU A 86 21.46 12.68 -8.58
CA LEU A 86 22.33 13.38 -9.53
C LEU A 86 22.53 14.87 -9.17
N VAL A 87 21.74 15.37 -8.24
CA VAL A 87 21.87 16.73 -7.71
C VAL A 87 21.98 16.63 -6.20
N GLN A 88 22.85 17.45 -5.61
CA GLN A 88 22.86 17.67 -4.18
C GLN A 88 22.11 18.97 -3.91
N GLY A 89 20.98 18.86 -3.21
CA GLY A 89 20.19 20.01 -2.75
C GLY A 89 20.57 20.42 -1.34
N GLN A 90 20.48 21.72 -1.06
CA GLN A 90 20.54 22.28 0.29
C GLN A 90 19.34 23.20 0.53
N GLY A 91 18.71 22.99 1.68
CA GLY A 91 17.60 23.79 2.22
C GLY A 91 16.30 22.99 2.29
N ASN A 92 15.54 23.15 3.38
CA ASN A 92 14.08 23.34 3.35
C ASN A 92 13.57 23.79 4.74
N PHE A 93 12.46 24.54 4.70
CA PHE A 93 11.53 24.95 5.76
C PHE A 93 11.85 26.20 6.58
N GLY A 94 10.91 27.14 6.53
CA GLY A 94 11.00 28.44 7.18
C GLY A 94 11.00 28.32 8.69
N CYS A 95 11.85 29.09 9.33
CA CYS A 95 12.18 28.94 10.76
C CYS A 95 12.05 30.28 11.48
N PHE A 96 11.98 30.23 12.81
CA PHE A 96 11.88 31.39 13.70
C PHE A 96 13.22 31.71 14.35
N THR A 97 13.45 32.94 14.77
CA THR A 97 14.62 33.24 15.60
C THR A 97 14.50 32.58 16.98
N GLY A 98 15.65 32.35 17.63
CA GLY A 98 15.71 31.74 18.95
C GLY A 98 14.86 32.44 20.03
N GLU A 99 14.70 33.76 19.92
CA GLU A 99 13.92 34.60 20.84
C GLU A 99 12.40 34.49 20.65
N THR A 100 11.94 33.90 19.56
CA THR A 100 10.51 33.76 19.28
C THR A 100 9.88 32.81 20.29
N LYS A 101 8.84 33.28 20.98
CA LYS A 101 8.19 32.54 22.07
C LYS A 101 7.00 31.73 21.58
N VAL A 102 6.93 30.47 22.02
CA VAL A 102 5.81 29.55 21.79
C VAL A 102 4.91 29.55 23.02
N GLU A 103 3.60 29.52 22.79
CA GLU A 103 2.62 29.41 23.88
C GLU A 103 2.46 27.94 24.30
N LEU A 104 2.79 27.63 25.55
CA LEU A 104 2.59 26.31 26.13
C LEU A 104 1.21 26.17 26.78
N TYR A 105 0.68 24.95 26.78
CA TYR A 105 -0.61 24.64 27.39
C TYR A 105 -0.63 24.94 28.90
N ASN A 106 0.49 24.72 29.60
CA ASN A 106 0.63 24.98 31.04
C ASN A 106 0.59 26.47 31.43
N GLY A 107 0.55 27.40 30.47
CA GLY A 107 0.52 28.85 30.75
C GLY A 107 1.87 29.54 30.60
N GLU A 108 2.95 28.79 30.37
CA GLU A 108 4.26 29.36 30.15
C GLU A 108 4.46 29.78 28.68
N GLN A 109 5.30 30.80 28.49
CA GLN A 109 5.77 31.23 27.18
C GLN A 109 7.27 31.03 27.13
N LYS A 110 7.74 30.14 26.25
CA LYS A 110 9.14 29.74 26.20
C LYS A 110 9.74 30.10 24.84
N PRO A 111 10.92 30.75 24.79
CA PRO A 111 11.64 30.96 23.54
C PRO A 111 12.14 29.63 22.95
N PHE A 112 12.40 29.59 21.65
CA PHE A 112 12.90 28.39 20.97
C PHE A 112 14.21 27.87 21.58
N THR A 113 15.11 28.77 21.99
CA THR A 113 16.37 28.40 22.65
C THR A 113 16.14 27.57 23.92
N GLU A 114 15.20 27.99 24.75
CA GLU A 114 14.86 27.28 25.98
C GLU A 114 14.12 25.96 25.70
N LEU A 115 13.24 25.93 24.68
CA LEU A 115 12.58 24.68 24.27
C LEU A 115 13.58 23.62 23.79
N VAL A 116 14.63 24.02 23.08
CA VAL A 116 15.73 23.13 22.68
C VAL A 116 16.46 22.58 23.91
N GLU A 117 16.77 23.43 24.89
CA GLU A 117 17.39 22.99 26.14
C GLU A 117 16.50 22.04 26.95
N MET A 118 15.19 22.33 27.02
CA MET A 118 14.21 21.47 27.67
C MET A 118 14.17 20.09 27.00
N ALA A 119 14.17 20.05 25.67
CA ALA A 119 14.20 18.80 24.92
C ALA A 119 15.50 18.00 25.14
N HIS A 120 16.66 18.66 25.19
CA HIS A 120 17.93 18.00 25.55
C HIS A 120 17.93 17.41 26.97
N LYS A 121 17.18 18.02 27.90
CA LYS A 121 16.97 17.51 29.27
C LYS A 121 15.86 16.45 29.36
N GLY A 122 15.27 16.04 28.23
CA GLY A 122 14.19 15.05 28.16
C GLY A 122 12.83 15.55 28.67
N LEU A 123 12.67 16.86 28.87
CA LEU A 123 11.42 17.46 29.33
C LEU A 123 10.44 17.60 28.16
N ARG A 124 9.20 17.14 28.35
CA ARG A 124 8.12 17.24 27.36
C ARG A 124 7.20 18.39 27.71
N ALA A 125 6.70 19.09 26.70
CA ALA A 125 5.71 20.16 26.86
C ALA A 125 4.60 20.03 25.80
N GLU A 126 3.44 20.57 26.13
CA GLU A 126 2.24 20.57 25.29
C GLU A 126 1.96 21.99 24.79
N ILE A 127 1.46 22.10 23.57
CA ILE A 127 1.18 23.38 22.90
C ILE A 127 -0.19 23.36 22.23
N PHE A 128 -0.68 24.55 21.88
CA PHE A 128 -1.92 24.70 21.12
C PHE A 128 -1.66 24.57 19.61
N THR A 129 -2.57 23.90 18.92
CA THR A 129 -2.58 23.73 17.47
C THR A 129 -4.00 23.97 16.92
N VAL A 130 -4.16 24.11 15.61
CA VAL A 130 -5.45 24.18 14.93
C VAL A 130 -5.63 23.01 13.98
N ASP A 131 -6.78 22.36 13.98
CA ASP A 131 -7.12 21.26 13.05
C ASP A 131 -7.66 21.80 11.70
N PRO A 132 -7.80 20.94 10.65
CA PRO A 132 -8.34 21.36 9.35
C PRO A 132 -9.76 21.96 9.41
N HIS A 133 -10.51 21.69 10.48
CA HIS A 133 -11.84 22.26 10.72
C HIS A 133 -11.79 23.59 11.49
N ARG A 134 -10.60 24.16 11.70
CA ARG A 134 -10.35 25.42 12.42
C ARG A 134 -10.70 25.37 13.91
N ASN A 135 -10.58 24.19 14.52
CA ASN A 135 -10.70 24.03 15.96
C ASN A 135 -9.32 23.97 16.62
N VAL A 136 -9.18 24.69 17.73
CA VAL A 136 -8.01 24.61 18.59
C VAL A 136 -7.95 23.24 19.27
N ARG A 137 -6.76 22.64 19.25
CA ARG A 137 -6.40 21.36 19.87
C ARG A 137 -5.14 21.52 20.72
N ILE A 138 -4.90 20.54 21.61
CA ILE A 138 -3.67 20.45 22.40
C ILE A 138 -2.89 19.24 21.90
N LYS A 139 -1.62 19.45 21.56
CA LYS A 139 -0.72 18.39 21.10
C LYS A 139 0.65 18.51 21.79
N PRO A 140 1.35 17.39 22.02
CA PRO A 140 2.72 17.44 22.51
C PRO A 140 3.63 18.09 21.45
N LEU A 141 4.53 18.97 21.88
CA LEU A 141 5.59 19.49 21.02
C LEU A 141 6.72 18.45 20.92
N ARG A 142 7.28 18.27 19.72
CA ARG A 142 8.40 17.36 19.45
C ARG A 142 9.58 18.11 18.82
N ALA A 143 10.78 17.59 19.05
CA ALA A 143 12.00 17.96 18.32
C ALA A 143 12.23 19.47 18.07
N PRO A 144 12.13 20.37 19.08
CA PRO A 144 12.59 21.74 18.94
C PRO A 144 14.10 21.71 18.66
N ARG A 145 14.55 22.42 17.62
CA ARG A 145 15.92 22.32 17.12
C ARG A 145 16.36 23.61 16.42
N LEU A 146 17.65 23.87 16.46
CA LEU A 146 18.31 24.80 15.53
C LEU A 146 18.31 24.18 14.13
N VAL A 147 17.78 24.89 13.14
CA VAL A 147 17.64 24.39 11.76
C VAL A 147 18.69 25.02 10.85
N ARG A 148 18.89 26.34 10.92
CA ARG A 148 19.85 27.07 10.07
C ARG A 148 20.58 28.13 10.90
N ARG A 149 21.85 28.35 10.60
CA ARG A 149 22.68 29.38 11.27
C ARG A 149 22.82 30.60 10.39
N ASN A 150 22.77 31.79 11.00
CA ASN A 150 23.02 33.06 10.33
C ASN A 150 22.23 33.24 9.01
N ASP A 151 20.92 32.97 9.02
CA ASP A 151 20.01 33.05 7.84
C ASP A 151 19.35 34.45 7.77
N PRO A 152 19.10 35.04 6.58
CA PRO A 152 18.31 36.27 6.48
C PRO A 152 16.93 36.13 7.13
N VAL A 153 16.54 37.14 7.90
CA VAL A 153 15.25 37.16 8.59
C VAL A 153 14.46 38.43 8.27
N VAL A 154 13.14 38.29 8.32
CA VAL A 154 12.17 39.39 8.27
C VAL A 154 11.43 39.47 9.60
N LYS A 155 11.05 40.68 9.96
CA LYS A 155 10.23 40.97 11.13
C LYS A 155 8.82 41.32 10.66
N VAL A 156 7.86 40.50 11.06
CA VAL A 156 6.43 40.71 10.85
C VAL A 156 5.87 41.35 12.12
N THR A 157 5.42 42.60 12.02
CA THR A 157 4.76 43.32 13.12
C THR A 157 3.24 43.19 12.97
N LEU A 158 2.54 42.75 14.01
CA LEU A 158 1.08 42.68 14.06
C LEU A 158 0.48 44.01 14.54
N GLU A 159 -0.81 44.25 14.27
CA GLU A 159 -1.52 45.45 14.76
C GLU A 159 -1.56 45.54 16.30
N THR A 160 -1.38 44.43 17.00
CA THR A 160 -1.24 44.37 18.46
C THR A 160 0.11 44.90 18.97
N GLY A 161 1.05 45.19 18.07
CA GLY A 161 2.43 45.52 18.38
C GLY A 161 3.34 44.30 18.59
N ALA A 162 2.81 43.08 18.53
CA ALA A 162 3.62 41.86 18.62
C ALA A 162 4.52 41.70 17.38
N GLU A 163 5.77 41.33 17.60
CA GLU A 163 6.77 41.13 16.55
C GLU A 163 7.11 39.64 16.42
N ILE A 164 7.15 39.15 15.18
CA ILE A 164 7.53 37.77 14.86
C ILE A 164 8.71 37.85 13.89
N VAL A 165 9.86 37.34 14.29
CA VAL A 165 11.07 37.33 13.46
C VAL A 165 11.27 35.92 12.91
N CYS A 166 11.21 35.80 11.59
CA CYS A 166 11.25 34.52 10.90
C CYS A 166 11.99 34.64 9.56
N THR A 167 12.33 33.52 8.96
CA THR A 167 12.90 33.53 7.61
C THR A 167 11.85 34.01 6.60
N PRO A 168 12.25 34.70 5.51
CA PRO A 168 11.32 35.27 4.53
C PRO A 168 10.39 34.23 3.87
N ASP A 169 10.78 32.95 3.84
CA ASP A 169 10.05 31.79 3.32
C ASP A 169 9.07 31.16 4.31
N HIS A 170 9.05 31.59 5.57
CA HIS A 170 8.17 31.01 6.56
C HIS A 170 6.70 31.26 6.20
N ARG A 171 5.87 30.21 6.20
CA ARG A 171 4.47 30.27 5.80
C ARG A 171 3.56 30.57 6.99
N PHE A 172 2.83 31.68 6.90
CA PHE A 172 1.77 32.02 7.82
C PHE A 172 0.43 31.51 7.29
N MET A 173 -0.36 30.89 8.17
CA MET A 173 -1.75 30.54 7.89
C MET A 173 -2.60 31.82 7.96
N LEU A 174 -3.34 32.11 6.90
CA LEU A 174 -4.33 33.17 6.85
C LEU A 174 -5.66 32.69 7.46
N ARG A 175 -6.52 33.63 7.83
CA ARG A 175 -7.83 33.34 8.45
C ARG A 175 -8.74 32.46 7.60
N ASP A 176 -8.59 32.50 6.28
CA ASP A 176 -9.32 31.66 5.32
C ASP A 176 -8.79 30.23 5.22
N GLY A 177 -7.66 29.91 5.88
CA GLY A 177 -7.00 28.60 5.87
C GLY A 177 -5.94 28.46 4.78
N THR A 178 -5.74 29.46 3.92
CA THR A 178 -4.64 29.47 2.95
C THR A 178 -3.32 29.87 3.61
N TYR A 179 -2.19 29.58 2.96
CA TYR A 179 -0.87 29.93 3.46
C TYR A 179 -0.20 30.99 2.59
N ARG A 180 0.52 31.91 3.24
CA ARG A 180 1.33 32.94 2.56
C ARG A 180 2.69 33.07 3.23
N GLU A 181 3.73 33.21 2.42
CA GLU A 181 5.11 33.37 2.93
C GLU A 181 5.27 34.75 3.59
N ALA A 182 6.13 34.84 4.62
CA ALA A 182 6.33 36.03 5.44
C ALA A 182 6.61 37.29 4.62
N GLN A 183 7.46 37.17 3.58
CA GLN A 183 7.80 38.31 2.71
C GLN A 183 6.68 38.71 1.74
N GLN A 184 5.68 37.85 1.53
CA GLN A 184 4.54 38.11 0.64
C GLN A 184 3.34 38.66 1.40
N LEU A 185 3.38 38.66 2.74
CA LEU A 185 2.36 39.30 3.56
C LEU A 185 2.29 40.79 3.23
N LYS A 186 1.07 41.33 3.30
CA LYS A 186 0.78 42.75 3.12
C LYS A 186 0.17 43.30 4.39
N ALA A 187 0.30 44.62 4.58
CA ALA A 187 -0.45 45.30 5.63
C ALA A 187 -1.94 44.98 5.52
N LYS A 188 -2.60 44.71 6.64
CA LYS A 188 -3.99 44.25 6.81
C LYS A 188 -4.28 42.79 6.45
N ASP A 189 -3.30 42.00 6.00
CA ASP A 189 -3.50 40.55 5.84
C ASP A 189 -3.88 39.94 7.19
N GLN A 190 -4.94 39.13 7.19
CA GLN A 190 -5.49 38.55 8.41
C GLN A 190 -4.91 37.15 8.64
N LEU A 191 -4.07 37.03 9.65
CA LEU A 191 -3.46 35.76 10.05
C LEU A 191 -4.42 34.93 10.89
N MET A 192 -4.18 33.63 10.98
CA MET A 192 -4.94 32.73 11.85
C MET A 192 -4.68 33.11 13.32
N PRO A 193 -5.69 33.64 14.04
CA PRO A 193 -5.45 34.24 15.33
C PRO A 193 -5.52 33.21 16.45
N PHE A 194 -4.76 33.47 17.50
CA PHE A 194 -4.73 32.70 18.74
C PHE A 194 -4.85 33.64 19.93
N SER A 195 -5.69 33.27 20.90
CA SER A 195 -5.79 33.96 22.19
C SER A 195 -6.12 32.95 23.27
N ARG A 196 -5.25 32.88 24.29
CA ARG A 196 -5.45 32.00 25.44
C ARG A 196 -6.74 32.33 26.20
N THR A 197 -7.05 33.61 26.40
CA THR A 197 -8.24 34.04 27.15
C THR A 197 -9.56 33.71 26.45
N ALA A 198 -9.50 33.48 25.14
CA ALA A 198 -10.65 33.07 24.34
C ALA A 198 -10.90 31.55 24.40
N ILE A 199 -9.97 30.77 24.96
CA ILE A 199 -10.04 29.31 25.03
C ILE A 199 -10.45 28.90 26.46
N PRO A 200 -11.41 27.96 26.63
CA PRO A 200 -11.80 27.46 27.95
C PRO A 200 -10.62 26.83 28.70
N GLU A 201 -10.49 27.10 30.01
CA GLU A 201 -9.43 26.52 30.86
C GLU A 201 -9.40 24.98 30.85
N ARG A 202 -10.54 24.33 30.63
CA ARG A 202 -10.69 22.87 30.54
C ARG A 202 -10.93 22.39 29.11
N LEU A 203 -10.06 22.75 28.18
CA LEU A 203 -10.01 22.06 26.89
C LEU A 203 -9.47 20.63 27.11
N HIS A 204 -10.36 19.63 27.15
CA HIS A 204 -9.96 18.23 27.25
C HIS A 204 -9.15 17.80 26.01
N ARG A 205 -8.24 16.82 26.14
CA ARG A 205 -7.42 16.29 25.03
C ARG A 205 -8.23 15.81 23.81
N THR A 206 -9.51 15.49 23.99
CA THR A 206 -10.45 15.08 22.94
C THR A 206 -11.39 16.20 22.47
N GLY A 207 -11.39 17.36 23.14
CA GLY A 207 -12.25 18.50 22.87
C GLY A 207 -11.82 19.31 21.65
N ALA A 208 -12.79 19.88 20.95
CA ALA A 208 -12.59 20.79 19.82
C ALA A 208 -13.11 22.17 20.25
N PHE A 209 -12.31 23.22 20.08
CA PHE A 209 -12.80 24.59 20.32
C PHE A 209 -12.67 25.45 19.07
N PRO A 210 -13.77 25.87 18.43
CA PRO A 210 -13.68 26.70 17.24
C PRO A 210 -13.09 28.07 17.57
N ILE A 211 -12.21 28.59 16.72
CA ILE A 211 -11.63 29.91 16.94
C ILE A 211 -12.76 30.98 16.83
N PRO A 212 -13.00 31.81 17.86
CA PRO A 212 -14.10 32.79 17.85
C PRO A 212 -14.03 33.73 16.65
N ALA A 213 -15.19 34.05 16.06
CA ALA A 213 -15.28 34.95 14.92
C ALA A 213 -14.79 36.37 15.24
N SER A 214 -14.93 36.80 16.50
CA SER A 214 -14.49 38.10 17.01
C SER A 214 -12.97 38.23 17.14
N LEU A 215 -12.24 37.11 17.18
CA LEU A 215 -10.79 37.13 17.32
C LEU A 215 -10.15 37.44 15.96
N THR A 216 -9.33 38.49 15.89
CA THR A 216 -8.65 38.91 14.66
C THR A 216 -7.21 39.28 14.96
N GLN A 217 -6.32 38.95 14.02
CA GLN A 217 -4.92 39.37 14.04
C GLN A 217 -4.52 39.78 12.63
N LYS A 218 -4.07 41.01 12.47
CA LYS A 218 -3.69 41.57 11.18
C LYS A 218 -2.23 41.99 11.18
N VAL A 219 -1.60 41.85 10.04
CA VAL A 219 -0.24 42.33 9.81
C VAL A 219 -0.26 43.85 9.72
N SER A 220 0.55 44.53 10.53
CA SER A 220 0.78 45.97 10.46
C SER A 220 1.82 46.31 9.38
N LYS A 221 3.01 45.69 9.47
CA LYS A 221 4.12 45.88 8.53
C LYS A 221 5.08 44.69 8.53
N ILE A 222 5.85 44.56 7.46
CA ILE A 222 6.95 43.59 7.34
C ILE A 222 8.22 44.37 7.00
N GLU A 223 9.30 44.13 7.72
CA GLU A 223 10.59 44.79 7.51
C GLU A 223 11.75 43.78 7.56
N PRO A 224 12.83 43.97 6.78
CA PRO A 224 14.04 43.16 6.92
C PRO A 224 14.65 43.30 8.33
N ALA A 225 15.13 42.20 8.91
CA ALA A 225 15.59 42.15 10.30
C ALA A 225 17.03 41.59 10.44
N GLY A 226 17.84 41.73 9.39
CA GLY A 226 19.23 41.25 9.40
C GLY A 226 19.34 39.74 9.20
N ARG A 227 20.22 39.10 9.97
CA ARG A 227 20.47 37.65 9.91
C ARG A 227 20.51 37.07 11.32
N ALA A 228 20.01 35.86 11.50
CA ALA A 228 19.96 35.20 12.81
C ALA A 228 20.05 33.67 12.69
N ASP A 229 20.38 33.02 13.80
CA ASP A 229 20.18 31.58 13.96
C ASP A 229 18.69 31.29 14.08
N VAL A 230 18.20 30.33 13.28
CA VAL A 230 16.77 30.04 13.15
C VAL A 230 16.44 28.59 13.50
N TYR A 231 15.29 28.44 14.14
CA TYR A 231 14.84 27.27 14.87
C TYR A 231 13.45 26.85 14.38
N ASP A 232 13.14 25.57 14.56
CA ASP A 232 11.83 24.99 14.31
C ASP A 232 11.54 23.91 15.33
N LEU A 233 10.28 23.52 15.47
CA LEU A 233 9.84 22.38 16.27
C LEU A 233 8.95 21.49 15.41
N THR A 234 8.47 20.35 15.91
CA THR A 234 7.63 19.39 15.18
C THR A 234 6.34 19.12 15.96
N VAL A 235 5.20 19.04 15.26
CA VAL A 235 3.90 18.75 15.88
C VAL A 235 3.12 17.79 15.00
N ASP A 236 2.88 16.58 15.52
CA ASP A 236 2.24 15.50 14.77
C ASP A 236 0.81 15.89 14.33
N LEU A 237 0.43 15.42 13.15
CA LEU A 237 -0.90 15.53 12.52
C LEU A 237 -1.31 16.94 12.09
N THR A 238 -1.21 17.95 12.97
CA THR A 238 -1.70 19.31 12.65
C THR A 238 -0.66 20.18 11.97
N GLN A 239 0.63 19.90 12.16
CA GLN A 239 1.73 20.63 11.49
C GLN A 239 1.62 22.16 11.64
N ASN A 240 1.19 22.61 12.82
CA ASN A 240 1.11 24.02 13.18
C ASN A 240 1.13 24.18 14.71
N PHE A 241 1.43 25.38 15.19
CA PHE A 241 1.47 25.70 16.61
C PHE A 241 1.18 27.18 16.90
N ALA A 242 0.78 27.48 18.14
CA ALA A 242 0.53 28.85 18.59
C ALA A 242 1.82 29.55 19.07
N LEU A 243 2.07 30.75 18.56
CA LEU A 243 3.06 31.66 19.10
C LEU A 243 2.46 32.54 20.20
N ALA A 244 3.29 32.97 21.16
CA ALA A 244 2.93 33.97 22.16
C ALA A 244 2.50 35.31 21.53
N ALA A 245 2.92 35.57 20.29
CA ALA A 245 2.47 36.71 19.48
C ALA A 245 0.98 36.66 19.11
N GLY A 246 0.26 35.57 19.47
CA GLY A 246 -1.18 35.46 19.31
C GLY A 246 -1.63 34.99 17.93
N VAL A 247 -0.81 34.19 17.24
CA VAL A 247 -1.15 33.59 15.93
C VAL A 247 -0.73 32.12 15.85
N PHE A 248 -1.41 31.35 15.00
CA PHE A 248 -0.98 30.02 14.61
C PHE A 248 -0.04 30.08 13.40
N VAL A 249 1.04 29.30 13.44
CA VAL A 249 2.09 29.24 12.41
C VAL A 249 2.38 27.80 12.01
N HIS A 250 2.90 27.60 10.80
CA HIS A 250 3.12 26.28 10.22
C HIS A 250 4.42 25.60 10.72
N ASN A 251 4.48 24.29 10.56
CA ASN A 251 5.56 23.39 10.92
C ASN A 251 5.81 22.39 9.79
N SER A 252 7.06 22.01 9.55
CA SER A 252 7.43 21.16 8.43
C SER A 252 7.82 19.73 8.81
N ILE A 253 7.25 18.70 8.14
CA ILE A 253 7.93 17.40 7.94
C ILE A 253 7.23 16.36 7.02
N ASP A 254 5.95 16.47 6.62
CA ASP A 254 5.33 15.45 5.74
C ASP A 254 4.70 16.03 4.46
N ASP A 255 5.19 15.58 3.31
CA ASP A 255 4.70 15.87 1.93
C ASP A 255 4.58 17.34 1.53
N ASP A 256 5.30 18.22 2.22
CA ASP A 256 5.35 19.62 1.85
C ASP A 256 6.04 19.79 0.49
N PRO A 257 5.45 20.56 -0.44
CA PRO A 257 6.15 20.94 -1.65
C PRO A 257 7.47 21.62 -1.28
N PRO A 258 8.54 21.44 -2.09
CA PRO A 258 9.83 22.05 -1.82
C PRO A 258 9.68 23.57 -1.60
N ALA A 259 10.47 24.16 -0.71
CA ALA A 259 10.53 25.62 -0.59
C ALA A 259 10.77 26.25 -1.96
N HIS A 260 10.33 27.49 -2.15
CA HIS A 260 10.50 28.16 -3.43
C HIS A 260 11.98 28.18 -3.85
N MET A 261 12.26 28.06 -5.16
CA MET A 261 13.60 27.99 -5.76
C MET A 261 14.57 29.13 -5.39
N ARG A 262 14.06 30.19 -4.75
CA ARG A 262 14.85 31.34 -4.27
C ARG A 262 15.53 31.09 -2.92
N TYR A 263 15.10 30.05 -2.20
CA TYR A 263 15.68 29.66 -0.91
C TYR A 263 16.53 28.42 -1.02
N THR A 264 16.09 27.46 -1.84
CA THR A 264 16.86 26.24 -2.08
C THR A 264 18.11 26.53 -2.90
N GLU A 265 19.14 25.75 -2.63
CA GLU A 265 20.39 25.78 -3.34
C GLU A 265 20.72 24.38 -3.86
N ALA A 266 21.43 24.32 -4.98
CA ALA A 266 21.76 23.07 -5.65
C ALA A 266 23.18 23.11 -6.23
N ARG A 267 23.81 21.93 -6.29
CA ARG A 267 25.03 21.65 -7.05
C ARG A 267 24.99 20.21 -7.58
N LEU A 268 25.88 19.86 -8.50
CA LEU A 268 25.97 18.49 -9.00
C LEU A 268 26.36 17.53 -7.86
N ALA A 269 25.72 16.38 -7.80
CA ALA A 269 26.17 15.29 -6.94
C ALA A 269 27.50 14.71 -7.46
N ALA A 270 28.26 14.04 -6.60
CA ALA A 270 29.57 13.49 -6.97
C ALA A 270 29.49 12.46 -8.11
N ILE A 271 28.42 11.68 -8.20
CA ILE A 271 28.23 10.68 -9.28
C ILE A 271 27.90 11.34 -10.63
N SER A 272 27.38 12.57 -10.63
CA SER A 272 27.00 13.28 -11.86
C SER A 272 28.18 13.68 -12.71
N THR A 273 29.36 13.81 -12.12
CA THR A 273 30.60 13.97 -12.87
C THR A 273 30.82 12.80 -13.83
N GLU A 274 30.45 11.59 -13.44
CA GLU A 274 30.56 10.39 -14.29
C GLU A 274 29.51 10.37 -15.42
N MET A 275 28.38 11.08 -15.24
CA MET A 275 27.39 11.28 -16.30
C MET A 275 27.89 12.25 -17.37
N LEU A 276 28.74 13.20 -16.99
CA LEU A 276 29.16 14.35 -17.81
C LEU A 276 30.64 14.29 -18.23
N ALA A 277 31.33 13.18 -17.94
CA ALA A 277 32.77 13.04 -18.13
C ALA A 277 33.18 13.17 -19.61
N ASP A 278 34.27 13.89 -19.87
CA ASP A 278 34.87 14.08 -21.21
C ASP A 278 33.93 14.74 -22.25
N ILE A 279 32.83 15.39 -21.85
CA ILE A 279 31.84 15.97 -22.78
C ILE A 279 32.43 17.05 -23.72
N GLU A 280 33.49 17.73 -23.29
CA GLU A 280 34.20 18.73 -24.08
C GLU A 280 35.06 18.14 -25.20
N LYS A 281 35.30 16.82 -25.21
CA LYS A 281 36.16 16.12 -26.17
C LYS A 281 35.39 15.57 -27.37
N GLU A 282 34.37 16.29 -27.81
CA GLU A 282 33.55 15.92 -28.99
C GLU A 282 32.93 14.50 -28.88
N THR A 283 32.66 14.02 -27.66
CA THR A 283 32.22 12.64 -27.41
C THR A 283 30.76 12.36 -27.76
N VAL A 284 29.96 13.40 -27.97
CA VAL A 284 28.52 13.32 -28.24
C VAL A 284 28.12 14.32 -29.32
N ASP A 285 26.98 14.05 -29.98
CA ASP A 285 26.46 14.96 -30.99
C ASP A 285 25.78 16.17 -30.35
N TRP A 286 25.98 17.33 -30.96
CA TRP A 286 25.45 18.61 -30.54
C TRP A 286 24.32 19.05 -31.46
N THR A 287 23.26 19.59 -30.88
CA THR A 287 22.13 20.18 -31.61
C THR A 287 21.95 21.64 -31.20
N PRO A 288 21.52 22.52 -32.11
CA PRO A 288 21.08 23.85 -31.74
C PRO A 288 19.92 23.81 -30.73
N ASN A 289 19.88 24.78 -29.84
CA ASN A 289 18.74 25.05 -28.98
C ASN A 289 17.58 25.67 -29.80
N TYR A 290 16.48 26.02 -29.13
CA TYR A 290 15.25 26.46 -29.80
C TYR A 290 15.38 27.79 -30.59
N ASP A 291 16.37 28.64 -30.29
CA ASP A 291 16.63 29.91 -30.98
C ASP A 291 17.95 29.91 -31.79
N ASN A 292 18.58 28.74 -31.92
CA ASN A 292 19.85 28.51 -32.61
C ASN A 292 21.05 29.35 -32.10
N ARG A 293 21.00 29.89 -30.88
CA ARG A 293 22.11 30.67 -30.30
C ARG A 293 23.08 29.83 -29.47
N HIS A 294 22.61 28.72 -28.93
CA HIS A 294 23.41 27.82 -28.09
C HIS A 294 23.35 26.40 -28.62
N LEU A 295 24.38 25.61 -28.33
CA LEU A 295 24.39 24.18 -28.58
C LEU A 295 24.03 23.42 -27.30
N GLN A 296 23.32 22.30 -27.47
CA GLN A 296 22.99 21.36 -26.41
C GLN A 296 23.33 19.92 -26.85
N PRO A 297 23.79 19.06 -25.93
CA PRO A 297 24.08 17.68 -26.25
C PRO A 297 22.79 16.88 -26.47
N THR A 298 22.80 16.01 -27.48
CA THR A 298 21.68 15.08 -27.75
C THR A 298 21.53 14.03 -26.65
N VAL A 299 22.66 13.47 -26.20
CA VAL A 299 22.83 12.53 -25.08
C VAL A 299 24.06 12.89 -24.29
N LEU A 300 24.17 12.38 -23.06
CA LEU A 300 25.39 12.53 -22.26
C LEU A 300 26.38 11.38 -22.50
N PRO A 301 27.71 11.59 -22.34
CA PRO A 301 28.74 10.55 -22.45
C PRO A 301 28.72 9.56 -21.27
N ALA A 302 27.59 9.40 -20.60
CA ALA A 302 27.42 8.76 -19.29
C ALA A 302 28.22 7.46 -19.13
N ARG A 303 29.13 7.42 -18.14
CA ARG A 303 29.85 6.19 -17.77
C ARG A 303 28.93 5.21 -17.00
N VAL A 304 27.96 5.74 -16.26
CA VAL A 304 27.00 4.97 -15.45
C VAL A 304 25.80 4.54 -16.30
N PRO A 305 25.35 3.27 -16.23
CA PRO A 305 24.11 2.79 -16.84
C PRO A 305 22.87 3.32 -16.08
N ASN A 306 22.68 4.64 -16.12
CA ASN A 306 21.74 5.37 -15.25
C ASN A 306 20.26 5.00 -15.48
N LEU A 307 19.89 4.58 -16.69
CA LEU A 307 18.50 4.17 -16.99
C LEU A 307 18.00 3.07 -16.05
N ILE A 308 18.84 2.07 -15.78
CA ILE A 308 18.47 0.93 -14.93
C ILE A 308 18.84 1.18 -13.46
N VAL A 309 19.94 1.89 -13.21
CA VAL A 309 20.42 2.20 -11.84
C VAL A 309 19.43 3.10 -11.10
N ASN A 310 18.99 4.20 -11.70
CA ASN A 310 18.03 5.13 -11.07
C ASN A 310 16.58 4.87 -11.50
N GLY A 311 16.37 4.16 -12.60
CA GLY A 311 15.03 3.97 -13.14
C GLY A 311 14.44 5.23 -13.77
N SER A 312 13.21 5.13 -14.24
CA SER A 312 12.47 6.25 -14.82
C SER A 312 10.98 5.98 -14.78
N ALA A 313 10.20 7.01 -14.48
CA ALA A 313 8.74 6.95 -14.53
C ALA A 313 8.21 8.12 -15.36
N GLY A 314 7.27 7.87 -16.26
CA GLY A 314 6.70 8.90 -17.12
C GLY A 314 5.48 8.43 -17.89
N ILE A 315 4.57 9.36 -18.17
CA ILE A 315 3.38 9.14 -18.99
C ILE A 315 3.50 10.02 -20.23
N ALA A 316 3.37 9.40 -21.40
CA ALA A 316 3.37 10.04 -22.71
C ALA A 316 1.98 9.94 -23.35
N VAL A 317 1.82 10.42 -24.59
CA VAL A 317 0.56 10.23 -25.32
C VAL A 317 0.45 8.77 -25.78
N GLY A 318 -0.50 8.03 -25.20
CA GLY A 318 -0.76 6.63 -25.54
C GLY A 318 0.27 5.62 -25.01
N MET A 319 1.26 6.06 -24.24
CA MET A 319 2.34 5.22 -23.70
C MET A 319 2.72 5.65 -22.29
N ALA A 320 3.35 4.75 -21.54
CA ALA A 320 3.94 5.04 -20.24
C ALA A 320 5.26 4.29 -20.11
N THR A 321 6.13 4.74 -19.21
CA THR A 321 7.35 4.05 -18.80
C THR A 321 7.39 3.99 -17.27
N ASN A 322 7.82 2.86 -16.73
CA ASN A 322 8.00 2.64 -15.31
C ASN A 322 9.11 1.60 -15.10
N ILE A 323 10.34 2.09 -14.98
CA ILE A 323 11.57 1.32 -14.78
C ILE A 323 11.98 1.49 -13.32
N PRO A 324 12.11 0.41 -12.54
CA PRO A 324 12.53 0.51 -11.16
C PRO A 324 14.06 0.74 -11.05
N PRO A 325 14.53 1.34 -9.95
CA PRO A 325 15.96 1.45 -9.66
C PRO A 325 16.58 0.10 -9.29
N HIS A 326 17.90 0.00 -9.44
CA HIS A 326 18.68 -1.20 -9.18
C HIS A 326 20.00 -0.86 -8.47
N ASN A 327 20.59 -1.87 -7.83
CA ASN A 327 21.86 -1.73 -7.16
C ASN A 327 23.01 -1.54 -8.18
N LEU A 328 23.86 -0.53 -7.96
CA LEU A 328 24.94 -0.20 -8.89
C LEU A 328 25.96 -1.32 -9.05
N ARG A 329 26.34 -2.02 -7.96
CA ARG A 329 27.37 -3.08 -8.02
C ARG A 329 26.90 -4.26 -8.84
N GLU A 330 25.62 -4.63 -8.73
CA GLU A 330 25.05 -5.70 -9.54
C GLU A 330 24.97 -5.36 -11.02
N ILE A 331 24.50 -4.15 -11.33
CA ILE A 331 24.42 -3.71 -12.72
C ILE A 331 25.81 -3.63 -13.34
N VAL A 332 26.82 -3.14 -12.61
CA VAL A 332 28.22 -3.17 -13.05
C VAL A 332 28.70 -4.60 -13.29
N ALA A 333 28.48 -5.51 -12.35
CA ALA A 333 28.91 -6.90 -12.49
C ALA A 333 28.21 -7.59 -13.68
N ALA A 334 26.92 -7.37 -13.88
CA ALA A 334 26.16 -7.90 -15.01
C ALA A 334 26.62 -7.30 -16.35
N THR A 335 26.91 -6.01 -16.40
CA THR A 335 27.46 -5.35 -17.60
C THR A 335 28.84 -5.90 -17.95
N LYS A 336 29.69 -6.15 -16.94
CA LYS A 336 31.01 -6.80 -17.15
C LYS A 336 30.87 -8.22 -17.68
N ARG A 337 29.94 -9.02 -17.15
CA ARG A 337 29.64 -10.37 -17.68
C ARG A 337 29.19 -10.30 -19.14
N LEU A 338 28.32 -9.37 -19.49
CA LEU A 338 27.86 -9.18 -20.87
C LEU A 338 28.98 -8.74 -21.82
N ILE A 339 29.96 -7.98 -21.32
CA ILE A 339 31.16 -7.63 -22.10
C ILE A 339 32.05 -8.86 -22.34
N ASP A 340 32.17 -9.74 -21.34
CA ASP A 340 32.98 -10.96 -21.44
C ASP A 340 32.33 -12.02 -22.35
N ASP A 341 31.00 -12.11 -22.32
CA ASP A 341 30.21 -12.98 -23.18
C ASP A 341 28.92 -12.27 -23.67
N PRO A 342 28.91 -11.76 -24.92
CA PRO A 342 27.75 -11.10 -25.52
C PRO A 342 26.54 -12.02 -25.75
N GLU A 343 26.73 -13.34 -25.75
CA GLU A 343 25.65 -14.31 -26.02
C GLU A 343 24.79 -14.60 -24.80
N LEU A 344 25.22 -14.16 -23.59
CA LEU A 344 24.47 -14.33 -22.35
C LEU A 344 23.00 -13.93 -22.50
N THR A 345 22.11 -14.78 -22.05
CA THR A 345 20.67 -14.52 -22.07
C THR A 345 20.28 -13.60 -20.91
N THR A 346 19.06 -13.06 -20.95
CA THR A 346 18.52 -12.29 -19.82
C THR A 346 18.47 -13.13 -18.54
N ASP A 347 18.21 -14.44 -18.64
CA ASP A 347 18.15 -15.34 -17.48
C ASP A 347 19.53 -15.50 -16.82
N ASP A 348 20.61 -15.59 -17.61
CA ASP A 348 21.98 -15.67 -17.09
C ASP A 348 22.37 -14.38 -16.35
N LEU A 349 21.94 -13.22 -16.86
CA LEU A 349 22.15 -11.93 -16.21
C LEU A 349 21.39 -11.81 -14.88
N CYS A 350 20.25 -12.49 -14.74
CA CYS A 350 19.48 -12.53 -13.49
C CYS A 350 20.16 -13.32 -12.36
N GLU A 351 21.23 -14.07 -12.65
CA GLU A 351 22.08 -14.65 -11.60
C GLU A 351 22.91 -13.59 -10.87
N THR A 352 23.17 -12.46 -11.53
CA THR A 352 23.91 -11.33 -10.95
C THR A 352 22.97 -10.19 -10.55
N VAL A 353 21.96 -9.90 -11.35
CA VAL A 353 20.93 -8.89 -11.03
C VAL A 353 19.78 -9.60 -10.34
N ILE A 354 19.81 -9.59 -9.00
CA ILE A 354 18.85 -10.35 -8.18
C ILE A 354 17.43 -9.78 -8.35
N GLY A 355 17.33 -8.46 -8.47
CA GLY A 355 16.07 -7.74 -8.64
C GLY A 355 16.23 -6.23 -8.41
N PRO A 356 15.12 -5.47 -8.43
CA PRO A 356 15.12 -4.05 -8.10
C PRO A 356 15.68 -3.77 -6.70
N ASP A 357 16.28 -2.58 -6.53
CA ASP A 357 16.76 -2.07 -5.25
C ASP A 357 16.20 -0.67 -5.03
N PHE A 358 15.18 -0.57 -4.19
CA PHE A 358 14.46 0.67 -3.93
C PHE A 358 15.18 1.51 -2.88
N PRO A 359 15.17 2.85 -3.01
CA PRO A 359 15.84 3.74 -2.05
C PRO A 359 15.33 3.59 -0.62
N GLY A 360 14.02 3.28 -0.45
CA GLY A 360 13.36 3.07 0.84
C GLY A 360 13.37 1.62 1.35
N GLY A 361 14.06 0.70 0.67
CA GLY A 361 14.12 -0.70 1.08
C GLY A 361 12.83 -1.48 0.78
N GLY A 362 12.31 -2.16 1.80
CA GLY A 362 11.14 -3.03 1.73
C GLY A 362 11.46 -4.46 1.29
N VAL A 363 10.41 -5.25 1.13
CA VAL A 363 10.49 -6.66 0.73
C VAL A 363 9.83 -6.86 -0.63
N ILE A 364 10.52 -7.48 -1.58
CA ILE A 364 9.97 -7.90 -2.87
C ILE A 364 9.79 -9.41 -2.87
N TYR A 365 8.62 -9.88 -3.32
CA TYR A 365 8.37 -11.28 -3.59
C TYR A 365 8.82 -11.63 -5.00
N ARG A 366 9.71 -12.60 -5.12
CA ARG A 366 10.25 -13.04 -6.41
C ARG A 366 9.19 -13.73 -7.27
N PHE A 367 8.32 -14.52 -6.65
CA PHE A 367 7.33 -15.31 -7.35
C PHE A 367 5.93 -14.70 -7.25
N ASP A 368 5.15 -14.87 -8.31
CA ASP A 368 3.72 -14.51 -8.35
C ASP A 368 2.91 -15.75 -8.75
N GLU A 369 1.68 -15.85 -8.24
CA GLU A 369 0.75 -16.92 -8.60
C GLU A 369 -0.17 -16.42 -9.70
N GLN A 370 -0.01 -17.01 -10.89
CA GLN A 370 -0.82 -16.65 -12.05
C GLN A 370 -1.66 -17.82 -12.48
N ARG A 371 -2.91 -17.54 -12.83
CA ARG A 371 -3.82 -18.55 -13.36
C ARG A 371 -3.48 -18.79 -14.82
N ASN A 372 -3.04 -20.00 -15.15
CA ASN A 372 -2.77 -20.39 -16.52
C ASN A 372 -4.08 -20.31 -17.33
N VAL A 373 -4.03 -19.63 -18.47
CA VAL A 373 -5.20 -19.35 -19.32
C VAL A 373 -5.72 -20.62 -20.00
N GLU A 374 -4.83 -21.59 -20.26
CA GLU A 374 -5.15 -22.83 -20.96
C GLU A 374 -5.60 -23.93 -19.99
N THR A 375 -4.91 -24.11 -18.86
CA THR A 375 -5.19 -25.19 -17.90
C THR A 375 -6.12 -24.76 -16.76
N GLY A 376 -6.27 -23.45 -16.52
CA GLY A 376 -7.04 -22.89 -15.41
C GLY A 376 -6.41 -23.09 -14.03
N ALA A 377 -5.24 -23.75 -13.95
CA ALA A 377 -4.49 -24.02 -12.73
C ALA A 377 -3.66 -22.79 -12.30
N ALA A 378 -3.38 -22.68 -11.00
CA ALA A 378 -2.46 -21.66 -10.49
C ALA A 378 -1.01 -22.13 -10.69
N GLU A 379 -0.21 -21.34 -11.40
CA GLU A 379 1.21 -21.60 -11.65
C GLU A 379 2.05 -20.53 -10.94
N ARG A 380 3.14 -20.99 -10.32
CA ARG A 380 4.14 -20.14 -9.68
C ARG A 380 5.13 -19.68 -10.75
N VAL A 381 5.19 -18.39 -10.99
CA VAL A 381 6.05 -17.78 -12.02
C VAL A 381 7.07 -16.86 -11.36
N ASP A 382 8.34 -16.93 -11.79
CA ASP A 382 9.36 -15.95 -11.39
C ASP A 382 9.03 -14.60 -12.05
N ALA A 383 8.43 -13.72 -11.27
CA ALA A 383 7.89 -12.45 -11.74
C ALA A 383 9.00 -11.46 -12.14
N ILE A 384 10.14 -11.51 -11.44
CA ILE A 384 11.30 -10.67 -11.70
C ILE A 384 11.94 -11.05 -13.03
N ARG A 385 12.28 -12.34 -13.21
CA ARG A 385 12.92 -12.82 -14.46
C ARG A 385 12.05 -12.57 -15.68
N ARG A 386 10.74 -12.86 -15.57
CA ARG A 386 9.80 -12.58 -16.65
C ARG A 386 9.73 -11.10 -16.98
N ALA A 387 9.71 -10.22 -15.97
CA ALA A 387 9.72 -8.78 -16.19
C ALA A 387 10.99 -8.31 -16.91
N TYR A 388 12.16 -8.86 -16.56
CA TYR A 388 13.41 -8.55 -17.24
C TYR A 388 13.48 -9.07 -18.67
N ALA A 389 12.96 -10.27 -18.93
CA ALA A 389 12.95 -10.86 -20.27
C ALA A 389 11.98 -10.12 -21.22
N GLN A 390 10.79 -9.76 -20.74
CA GLN A 390 9.74 -9.15 -21.57
C GLN A 390 9.75 -7.62 -21.57
N GLY A 391 10.49 -7.00 -20.64
CA GLY A 391 10.41 -5.56 -20.39
C GLY A 391 9.11 -5.11 -19.72
N ARG A 392 8.18 -6.03 -19.44
CA ARG A 392 6.90 -5.78 -18.79
C ARG A 392 6.62 -6.88 -17.79
N GLY A 393 6.05 -6.52 -16.66
CA GLY A 393 5.74 -7.47 -15.61
C GLY A 393 5.20 -6.79 -14.37
N ARG A 394 4.80 -7.59 -13.40
CA ARG A 394 4.27 -7.12 -12.12
C ARG A 394 5.03 -7.83 -11.02
N ILE A 395 5.53 -7.09 -10.05
CA ILE A 395 6.07 -7.63 -8.80
C ILE A 395 5.27 -7.11 -7.63
N ILE A 396 5.27 -7.85 -6.53
CA ILE A 396 4.64 -7.43 -5.28
C ILE A 396 5.73 -6.95 -4.32
N ALA A 397 5.59 -5.72 -3.84
CA ALA A 397 6.41 -5.14 -2.80
C ALA A 397 5.60 -5.03 -1.51
N ARG A 398 6.23 -5.28 -0.37
CA ARG A 398 5.62 -5.28 0.96
C ARG A 398 6.49 -4.49 1.94
N ALA A 399 5.83 -3.78 2.84
CA ALA A 399 6.44 -3.07 3.95
C ALA A 399 7.10 -4.05 4.92
N LYS A 400 8.28 -3.67 5.43
CA LYS A 400 8.94 -4.41 6.50
C LYS A 400 8.30 -4.03 7.82
N ALA A 401 7.69 -5.01 8.49
CA ALA A 401 7.02 -4.82 9.76
C ALA A 401 7.25 -6.02 10.67
N HIS A 402 7.27 -5.78 11.98
CA HIS A 402 7.41 -6.82 12.99
C HIS A 402 6.54 -6.50 14.21
N ASN A 403 6.25 -7.52 15.02
CA ASN A 403 5.49 -7.37 16.25
C ASN A 403 6.45 -7.02 17.40
N GLU A 404 6.07 -6.04 18.22
CA GLU A 404 6.80 -5.60 19.41
C GLU A 404 5.83 -5.54 20.60
N GLN A 405 6.27 -5.94 21.79
CA GLN A 405 5.46 -5.88 23.00
C GLN A 405 5.70 -4.57 23.76
N LEU A 406 4.66 -3.74 23.90
CA LEU A 406 4.71 -2.46 24.58
C LEU A 406 4.49 -2.61 26.09
N ARG A 407 4.84 -1.54 26.84
CA ARG A 407 4.59 -1.43 28.29
C ARG A 407 3.09 -1.61 28.59
N GLY A 408 2.78 -2.48 29.55
CA GLY A 408 1.40 -2.76 29.97
C GLY A 408 0.75 -3.96 29.27
N ASN A 409 1.57 -4.87 28.73
CA ASN A 409 1.13 -6.14 28.11
C ASN A 409 0.21 -5.91 26.90
N ARG A 410 0.56 -4.94 26.06
CA ARG A 410 -0.12 -4.65 24.79
C ARG A 410 0.84 -4.91 23.64
N ASP A 411 0.35 -5.53 22.58
CA ASP A 411 1.13 -5.76 21.38
C ASP A 411 1.00 -4.58 20.41
N ALA A 412 2.05 -4.32 19.64
CA ALA A 412 2.07 -3.33 18.59
C ALA A 412 2.76 -3.89 17.34
N ILE A 413 2.30 -3.42 16.18
CA ILE A 413 2.97 -3.64 14.90
C ILE A 413 3.85 -2.42 14.65
N ILE A 414 5.13 -2.68 14.38
CA ILE A 414 6.13 -1.66 14.06
C ILE A 414 6.46 -1.78 12.58
N VAL A 415 6.19 -0.73 11.82
CA VAL A 415 6.56 -0.63 10.40
C VAL A 415 7.84 0.19 10.29
N THR A 416 8.89 -0.40 9.73
CA THR A 416 10.22 0.21 9.62
C THR A 416 10.56 0.65 8.20
N GLU A 417 9.97 0.02 7.19
CA GLU A 417 10.20 0.35 5.78
C GLU A 417 8.91 0.23 4.98
N LEU A 418 8.68 1.15 4.05
CA LEU A 418 7.52 1.15 3.17
C LEU A 418 7.89 0.76 1.73
N PRO A 419 6.95 0.22 0.95
CA PRO A 419 7.16 0.00 -0.47
C PRO A 419 7.49 1.30 -1.22
N TYR A 420 8.16 1.16 -2.36
CA TYR A 420 8.57 2.29 -3.18
C TYR A 420 7.39 3.18 -3.62
N ALA A 421 7.60 4.49 -3.56
CA ALA A 421 6.62 5.53 -3.90
C ALA A 421 5.32 5.51 -3.04
N VAL A 422 5.37 4.97 -1.82
CA VAL A 422 4.27 5.06 -0.85
C VAL A 422 4.50 6.23 0.09
N ASN A 423 3.54 7.15 0.15
CA ASN A 423 3.55 8.27 1.10
C ASN A 423 3.10 7.77 2.49
N LYS A 424 3.92 8.05 3.51
CA LYS A 424 3.68 7.67 4.92
C LYS A 424 2.43 8.34 5.49
N ALA A 425 2.27 9.65 5.32
CA ALA A 425 1.13 10.40 5.85
C ALA A 425 -0.19 9.93 5.23
N SER A 426 -0.23 9.77 3.91
CA SER A 426 -1.42 9.24 3.21
C SER A 426 -1.74 7.80 3.63
N LEU A 427 -0.72 6.99 3.91
CA LEU A 427 -0.92 5.64 4.44
C LEU A 427 -1.56 5.66 5.83
N ILE A 428 -1.05 6.49 6.75
CA ILE A 428 -1.59 6.62 8.11
C ILE A 428 -3.03 7.14 8.07
N GLU A 429 -3.32 8.17 7.26
CA GLU A 429 -4.68 8.67 7.03
C GLU A 429 -5.60 7.56 6.51
N LYS A 430 -5.13 6.79 5.53
CA LYS A 430 -5.91 5.68 4.98
C LYS A 430 -6.20 4.59 5.99
N ILE A 431 -5.25 4.26 6.85
CA ILE A 431 -5.46 3.27 7.93
C ILE A 431 -6.49 3.82 8.91
N ALA A 432 -6.38 5.08 9.32
CA ALA A 432 -7.33 5.72 10.23
C ALA A 432 -8.77 5.71 9.66
N ASP A 433 -8.93 6.02 8.37
CA ASP A 433 -10.21 5.93 7.66
C ASP A 433 -10.79 4.51 7.65
N LEU A 434 -9.95 3.50 7.40
CA LEU A 434 -10.38 2.10 7.37
C LEU A 434 -10.80 1.60 8.76
N VAL A 435 -10.15 2.08 9.82
CA VAL A 435 -10.53 1.79 11.21
C VAL A 435 -11.85 2.48 11.56
N GLN A 436 -12.03 3.76 11.23
CA GLN A 436 -13.29 4.49 11.47
C GLN A 436 -14.48 3.86 10.75
N ASN A 437 -14.28 3.42 9.51
CA ASN A 437 -15.30 2.75 8.69
C ASN A 437 -15.50 1.26 9.05
N LYS A 438 -14.86 0.77 10.13
CA LYS A 438 -14.92 -0.64 10.59
C LYS A 438 -14.53 -1.68 9.53
N LYS A 439 -13.70 -1.29 8.55
CA LYS A 439 -13.12 -2.22 7.58
C LYS A 439 -11.85 -2.88 8.12
N LEU A 440 -11.11 -2.19 8.99
CA LEU A 440 -10.03 -2.75 9.80
C LEU A 440 -10.47 -2.79 11.26
N ALA A 441 -10.42 -3.96 11.88
CA ALA A 441 -10.63 -4.17 13.30
C ALA A 441 -9.28 -4.40 14.02
N GLY A 442 -9.29 -4.45 15.35
CA GLY A 442 -8.11 -4.77 16.15
C GLY A 442 -7.10 -3.65 16.40
N ILE A 443 -7.23 -2.49 15.76
CA ILE A 443 -6.32 -1.34 15.98
C ILE A 443 -6.90 -0.43 17.07
N SER A 444 -6.09 -0.09 18.09
CA SER A 444 -6.47 0.85 19.14
C SER A 444 -5.96 2.27 18.90
N ASP A 445 -4.73 2.41 18.42
CA ASP A 445 -4.08 3.70 18.17
C ASP A 445 -3.02 3.56 17.07
N ILE A 446 -2.69 4.68 16.41
CA ILE A 446 -1.64 4.75 15.38
C ILE A 446 -0.78 5.97 15.67
N ARG A 447 0.53 5.76 15.79
CA ARG A 447 1.51 6.81 16.03
C ARG A 447 2.63 6.78 15.01
N ASP A 448 3.12 7.96 14.68
CA ASP A 448 4.39 8.11 13.99
C ASP A 448 5.49 8.45 15.01
N GLU A 449 6.49 7.59 15.07
CA GLU A 449 7.69 7.73 15.91
C GLU A 449 8.96 7.78 15.04
N SER A 450 8.81 8.06 13.74
CA SER A 450 9.94 8.24 12.83
C SER A 450 10.81 9.42 13.25
N ASP A 451 12.13 9.24 13.19
CA ASP A 451 13.13 10.24 13.53
C ASP A 451 14.23 10.32 12.44
N ARG A 452 15.39 10.89 12.79
CA ARG A 452 16.53 10.96 11.85
C ARG A 452 17.26 9.62 11.68
N ASP A 453 17.09 8.71 12.62
CA ASP A 453 17.76 7.42 12.66
C ASP A 453 16.95 6.34 11.91
N GLY A 454 15.65 6.55 11.72
CA GLY A 454 14.85 5.74 10.81
C GLY A 454 13.35 5.99 10.86
N MET A 455 12.63 5.36 9.94
CA MET A 455 11.18 5.33 9.93
C MET A 455 10.66 4.35 10.99
N ARG A 456 9.67 4.77 11.79
CA ARG A 456 9.02 3.93 12.80
C ARG A 456 7.56 4.32 12.95
N ILE A 457 6.67 3.56 12.29
CA ILE A 457 5.22 3.70 12.47
C ILE A 457 4.76 2.65 13.48
N VAL A 458 4.10 3.08 14.54
CA VAL A 458 3.62 2.23 15.63
C VAL A 458 2.11 2.10 15.54
N ILE A 459 1.61 0.87 15.35
CA ILE A 459 0.19 0.55 15.31
C ILE A 459 -0.13 -0.30 16.54
N GLU A 460 -0.81 0.28 17.52
CA GLU A 460 -1.18 -0.43 18.75
C GLU A 460 -2.38 -1.35 18.52
N ILE A 461 -2.28 -2.57 19.05
CA ILE A 461 -3.31 -3.61 18.94
C ILE A 461 -4.18 -3.63 20.21
N LYS A 462 -5.48 -3.89 20.04
CA LYS A 462 -6.40 -4.11 21.16
C LYS A 462 -6.04 -5.39 21.91
N ARG A 463 -6.34 -5.43 23.22
CA ARG A 463 -5.88 -6.49 24.15
C ARG A 463 -6.31 -7.92 23.80
N ASP A 464 -7.41 -8.09 23.06
CA ASP A 464 -7.99 -9.40 22.75
C ASP A 464 -7.85 -9.77 21.25
N ASP A 465 -7.15 -8.94 20.47
CA ASP A 465 -6.98 -9.12 19.02
C ASP A 465 -5.59 -9.67 18.68
N ASP A 466 -5.51 -10.52 17.66
CA ASP A 466 -4.25 -11.12 17.20
C ASP A 466 -3.45 -10.14 16.29
N ALA A 467 -2.22 -9.81 16.69
CA ALA A 467 -1.37 -8.86 15.96
C ALA A 467 -1.02 -9.35 14.53
N THR A 468 -0.84 -10.65 14.34
CA THR A 468 -0.53 -11.25 13.03
C THR A 468 -1.73 -11.09 12.08
N LEU A 469 -2.93 -11.30 12.60
CA LEU A 469 -4.17 -11.12 11.84
C LEU A 469 -4.39 -9.66 11.43
N VAL A 470 -4.16 -8.71 12.34
CA VAL A 470 -4.25 -7.27 12.04
C VAL A 470 -3.21 -6.88 10.99
N LEU A 471 -1.96 -7.36 11.12
CA LEU A 471 -0.90 -7.11 10.14
C LEU A 471 -1.27 -7.62 8.75
N ASN A 472 -1.85 -8.81 8.66
CA ASN A 472 -2.31 -9.39 7.40
C ASN A 472 -3.44 -8.56 6.77
N ASN A 473 -4.38 -8.06 7.58
CA ASN A 473 -5.43 -7.15 7.12
C ASN A 473 -4.86 -5.81 6.64
N LEU A 474 -3.83 -5.28 7.32
CA LEU A 474 -3.12 -4.09 6.88
C LEU A 474 -2.48 -4.30 5.51
N TYR A 475 -1.76 -5.41 5.28
CA TYR A 475 -1.20 -5.73 3.97
C TYR A 475 -2.27 -5.85 2.88
N LYS A 476 -3.44 -6.40 3.19
CA LYS A 476 -4.51 -6.60 2.20
C LYS A 476 -5.22 -5.30 1.80
N HIS A 477 -5.41 -4.38 2.74
CA HIS A 477 -6.29 -3.22 2.55
C HIS A 477 -5.55 -1.88 2.39
N THR A 478 -4.22 -1.87 2.57
CA THR A 478 -3.43 -0.64 2.58
C THR A 478 -2.26 -0.73 1.60
N ALA A 479 -1.61 0.40 1.34
CA ALA A 479 -0.41 0.46 0.52
C ALA A 479 0.84 -0.13 1.20
N MET A 480 0.73 -0.72 2.40
CA MET A 480 1.79 -1.54 2.99
C MET A 480 2.12 -2.76 2.14
N GLN A 481 1.21 -3.21 1.27
CA GLN A 481 1.56 -4.12 0.18
C GLN A 481 1.03 -3.53 -1.12
N SER A 482 1.91 -3.34 -2.09
CA SER A 482 1.57 -2.74 -3.38
C SER A 482 2.21 -3.51 -4.52
N ALA A 483 1.60 -3.42 -5.69
CA ALA A 483 2.15 -3.98 -6.91
C ALA A 483 2.98 -2.91 -7.63
N PHE A 484 4.22 -3.25 -7.98
CA PHE A 484 5.03 -2.44 -8.89
C PHE A 484 4.95 -3.04 -10.29
N ASN A 485 4.48 -2.25 -11.26
CA ASN A 485 4.30 -2.68 -12.64
C ASN A 485 5.48 -2.20 -13.50
N PHE A 486 6.33 -3.13 -13.91
CA PHE A 486 7.42 -2.88 -14.85
C PHE A 486 6.86 -2.52 -16.22
N ASN A 487 7.43 -1.47 -16.78
CA ASN A 487 7.24 -1.11 -18.17
C ASN A 487 8.52 -0.42 -18.65
N MET A 488 9.47 -1.23 -19.09
CA MET A 488 10.81 -0.83 -19.51
C MET A 488 10.81 -0.24 -20.92
N LEU A 489 10.15 0.91 -21.05
CA LEU A 489 10.00 1.65 -22.29
C LEU A 489 10.97 2.83 -22.32
N ALA A 490 11.84 2.89 -23.33
CA ALA A 490 12.78 3.98 -23.56
C ALA A 490 12.88 4.31 -25.06
N LEU A 491 13.52 5.44 -25.39
CA LEU A 491 13.82 5.82 -26.76
C LEU A 491 15.11 5.12 -27.22
N VAL A 492 15.02 4.39 -28.31
CA VAL A 492 16.17 3.87 -29.06
C VAL A 492 16.10 4.51 -30.44
N GLU A 493 17.13 5.27 -30.82
CA GLU A 493 17.15 6.02 -32.09
C GLU A 493 15.87 6.87 -32.29
N GLN A 494 15.43 7.56 -31.23
CA GLN A 494 14.21 8.38 -31.19
C GLN A 494 12.88 7.62 -31.34
N GLN A 495 12.90 6.28 -31.31
CA GLN A 495 11.71 5.44 -31.36
C GLN A 495 11.42 4.79 -29.99
N PRO A 496 10.17 4.83 -29.49
CA PRO A 496 9.82 4.18 -28.24
C PRO A 496 9.83 2.65 -28.41
N ARG A 497 10.70 1.97 -27.66
CA ARG A 497 10.82 0.51 -27.65
C ARG A 497 10.74 -0.03 -26.24
N THR A 498 10.03 -1.15 -26.09
CA THR A 498 10.07 -1.94 -24.85
C THR A 498 11.33 -2.80 -24.90
N LEU A 499 12.14 -2.72 -23.85
CA LEU A 499 13.46 -3.33 -23.80
C LEU A 499 13.53 -4.34 -22.66
N SER A 500 14.25 -5.43 -22.90
CA SER A 500 14.70 -6.36 -21.88
C SER A 500 15.91 -5.80 -21.10
N LEU A 501 16.25 -6.43 -19.97
CA LEU A 501 17.45 -6.07 -19.20
C LEU A 501 18.73 -6.17 -20.06
N LYS A 502 18.88 -7.26 -20.83
CA LYS A 502 20.01 -7.46 -21.75
C LYS A 502 20.12 -6.31 -22.75
N GLU A 503 19.02 -5.96 -23.41
CA GLU A 503 19.02 -4.88 -24.41
C GLU A 503 19.41 -3.53 -23.81
N ILE A 504 18.94 -3.20 -22.60
CA ILE A 504 19.33 -1.95 -21.92
C ILE A 504 20.84 -1.92 -21.66
N LEU A 505 21.41 -2.99 -21.11
CA LEU A 505 22.85 -3.06 -20.83
C LEU A 505 23.68 -3.05 -22.13
N GLN A 506 23.23 -3.75 -23.16
CA GLN A 506 23.89 -3.78 -24.46
C GLN A 506 23.93 -2.39 -25.10
N HIS A 507 22.81 -1.66 -25.09
CA HIS A 507 22.76 -0.28 -25.59
C HIS A 507 23.68 0.66 -24.81
N HIS A 508 23.83 0.47 -23.49
CA HIS A 508 24.80 1.22 -22.70
C HIS A 508 26.24 0.90 -23.12
N VAL A 509 26.58 -0.39 -23.29
CA VAL A 509 27.92 -0.81 -23.74
C VAL A 509 28.24 -0.24 -25.11
N ASP A 510 27.30 -0.30 -26.06
CA ASP A 510 27.51 0.23 -27.42
C ASP A 510 27.68 1.75 -27.42
N HIS A 511 26.90 2.46 -26.61
CA HIS A 511 27.09 3.91 -26.41
C HIS A 511 28.47 4.22 -25.83
N ARG A 512 28.92 3.46 -24.81
CA ARG A 512 30.25 3.63 -24.20
C ARG A 512 31.37 3.35 -25.19
N ARG A 513 31.22 2.34 -26.06
CA ARG A 513 32.20 2.04 -27.11
C ARG A 513 32.38 3.22 -28.05
N GLU A 514 31.27 3.84 -28.48
CA GLU A 514 31.30 5.00 -29.35
C GLU A 514 31.91 6.22 -28.64
N VAL A 515 31.51 6.49 -27.40
CA VAL A 515 32.07 7.60 -26.60
C VAL A 515 33.58 7.46 -26.41
N ILE A 516 34.07 6.26 -26.05
CA ILE A 516 35.51 6.02 -25.87
C ILE A 516 36.24 6.15 -27.21
N ARG A 517 35.66 5.64 -28.32
CA ARG A 517 36.25 5.78 -29.65
C ARG A 517 36.40 7.26 -30.02
N ARG A 518 35.34 8.07 -29.90
CA ARG A 518 35.36 9.51 -30.19
C ARG A 518 36.35 10.26 -29.31
N ARG A 519 36.36 9.98 -28.00
CA ARG A 519 37.33 10.56 -27.06
C ARG A 519 38.77 10.24 -27.49
N THR A 520 39.04 8.98 -27.80
CA THR A 520 40.37 8.51 -28.19
C THR A 520 40.81 9.12 -29.52
N ASP A 521 39.89 9.27 -30.48
CA ASP A 521 40.14 9.93 -31.77
C ASP A 521 40.42 11.43 -31.60
N HIS A 522 39.64 12.13 -30.77
CA HIS A 522 39.88 13.52 -30.42
C HIS A 522 41.25 13.70 -29.77
N ASP A 523 41.57 12.89 -28.75
CA ASP A 523 42.85 12.96 -28.04
C ASP A 523 44.02 12.61 -28.99
N LEU A 524 43.81 11.68 -29.94
CA LEU A 524 44.80 11.32 -30.96
C LEU A 524 45.04 12.46 -31.94
N ARG A 525 43.97 13.10 -32.43
CA ARG A 525 44.07 14.27 -33.33
C ARG A 525 44.84 15.40 -32.64
N ARG A 526 44.51 15.72 -31.38
CA ARG A 526 45.21 16.74 -30.59
C ARG A 526 46.67 16.37 -30.31
N ALA A 527 46.95 15.10 -30.02
CA ALA A 527 48.33 14.63 -29.82
C ALA A 527 49.15 14.72 -31.12
N LYS A 528 48.58 14.35 -32.28
CA LYS A 528 49.21 14.48 -33.60
C LYS A 528 49.48 15.94 -33.96
N GLU A 529 48.50 16.84 -33.74
CA GLU A 529 48.69 18.28 -33.90
C GLU A 529 49.85 18.80 -33.03
N ARG A 530 49.92 18.38 -31.76
CA ARG A 530 51.00 18.78 -30.84
C ARG A 530 52.35 18.22 -31.28
N ALA A 531 52.43 16.95 -31.66
CA ALA A 531 53.66 16.32 -32.16
C ALA A 531 54.17 17.03 -33.41
N HIS A 532 53.26 17.38 -34.32
CA HIS A 532 53.58 18.15 -35.55
C HIS A 532 54.21 19.51 -35.21
N ILE A 533 53.67 20.25 -34.24
CA ILE A 533 54.27 21.53 -33.81
C ILE A 533 55.62 21.32 -33.12
N LEU A 534 55.73 20.33 -32.22
CA LEU A 534 56.99 20.02 -31.53
C LEU A 534 58.10 19.65 -32.50
N GLU A 535 57.81 18.86 -33.54
CA GLU A 535 58.76 18.52 -34.60
C GLU A 535 59.29 19.77 -35.32
N GLY A 536 58.41 20.72 -35.66
CA GLY A 536 58.82 21.99 -36.24
C GLY A 536 59.73 22.81 -35.32
N LEU A 537 59.43 22.84 -34.02
CA LEU A 537 60.28 23.52 -33.03
C LEU A 537 61.64 22.81 -32.83
N LYS A 538 61.71 21.48 -32.95
CA LYS A 538 62.98 20.73 -32.95
C LYS A 538 63.85 21.14 -34.14
N ILE A 539 63.28 21.13 -35.35
CA ILE A 539 63.96 21.58 -36.56
C ILE A 539 64.44 23.04 -36.38
N ALA A 540 63.63 23.89 -35.76
CA ALA A 540 64.02 25.28 -35.50
C ALA A 540 65.18 25.40 -34.50
N HIS A 541 65.27 24.53 -33.50
CA HIS A 541 66.42 24.47 -32.59
C HIS A 541 67.70 24.02 -33.29
N ASP A 542 67.61 23.13 -34.26
CA ASP A 542 68.76 22.64 -35.02
C ASP A 542 69.29 23.69 -36.01
N HIS A 543 68.42 24.56 -36.53
CA HIS A 543 68.75 25.58 -37.53
C HIS A 543 68.55 27.03 -37.04
N ILE A 544 68.71 27.28 -35.74
CA ILE A 544 68.28 28.55 -35.12
C ILE A 544 68.98 29.79 -35.70
N ASP A 545 70.28 29.71 -36.00
CA ASP A 545 71.05 30.84 -36.53
C ASP A 545 70.60 31.22 -37.96
N GLU A 546 70.28 30.21 -38.78
CA GLU A 546 69.77 30.40 -40.15
C GLU A 546 68.37 31.03 -40.13
N ILE A 547 67.51 30.56 -39.22
CA ILE A 547 66.17 31.11 -39.02
C ILE A 547 66.23 32.56 -38.53
N ILE A 548 67.08 32.87 -37.54
CA ILE A 548 67.26 34.26 -37.05
C ILE A 548 67.78 35.16 -38.16
N LYS A 549 68.74 34.68 -38.97
CA LYS A 549 69.28 35.44 -40.10
C LYS A 549 68.19 35.73 -41.14
N LEU A 550 67.36 34.74 -41.45
CA LEU A 550 66.25 34.86 -42.39
C LEU A 550 65.19 35.85 -41.88
N ILE A 551 64.81 35.76 -40.60
CA ILE A 551 63.87 36.68 -39.95
C ILE A 551 64.42 38.11 -39.96
N ARG A 552 65.70 38.30 -39.59
CA ARG A 552 66.33 39.64 -39.56
C ARG A 552 66.50 40.26 -40.94
N ALA A 553 66.69 39.45 -41.98
CA ALA A 553 66.84 39.92 -43.36
C ALA A 553 65.50 40.25 -44.03
N HIS A 554 64.38 39.74 -43.51
CA HIS A 554 63.06 39.94 -44.08
C HIS A 554 62.47 41.30 -43.71
N LYS A 555 62.02 42.06 -44.73
CA LYS A 555 61.40 43.39 -44.58
C LYS A 555 59.96 43.46 -45.14
N GLY A 556 59.35 42.31 -45.43
CA GLY A 556 58.02 42.21 -46.04
C GLY A 556 56.93 41.74 -45.07
N GLN A 557 55.73 41.48 -45.58
CA GLN A 557 54.62 40.92 -44.79
C GLN A 557 54.98 39.55 -44.18
N GLU A 558 54.38 39.24 -43.03
CA GLU A 558 54.57 37.97 -42.31
C GLU A 558 54.23 36.75 -43.16
N THR A 559 53.22 36.85 -44.04
CA THR A 559 52.82 35.79 -45.00
C THR A 559 53.97 35.34 -45.91
N LEU A 560 54.81 36.28 -46.35
CA LEU A 560 55.99 35.99 -47.17
C LEU A 560 57.12 35.34 -46.34
N LEU A 561 57.23 35.69 -45.05
CA LEU A 561 58.19 35.09 -44.13
C LEU A 561 57.83 33.63 -43.83
N VAL A 562 56.55 33.38 -43.58
CA VAL A 562 55.99 32.02 -43.42
C VAL A 562 56.24 31.21 -44.69
N GLY A 563 55.99 31.76 -45.88
CA GLY A 563 56.31 31.09 -47.15
C GLY A 563 57.77 30.66 -47.28
N LYS A 564 58.71 31.55 -46.93
CA LYS A 564 60.16 31.25 -46.95
C LYS A 564 60.57 30.19 -45.93
N LEU A 565 59.99 30.20 -44.73
CA LEU A 565 60.26 29.18 -43.71
C LEU A 565 59.74 27.81 -44.14
N ARG A 566 58.60 27.75 -44.83
CA ARG A 566 58.03 26.52 -45.38
C ARG A 566 58.93 25.93 -46.47
N GLU A 567 59.36 26.75 -47.44
CA GLU A 567 60.22 26.29 -48.54
C GLU A 567 61.63 25.93 -48.08
N GLY A 568 62.22 26.72 -47.18
CA GLY A 568 63.61 26.54 -46.74
C GLY A 568 63.84 25.36 -45.80
N PHE A 569 62.86 25.03 -44.96
CA PHE A 569 63.01 24.02 -43.90
C PHE A 569 61.97 22.89 -43.98
N GLY A 570 61.18 22.82 -45.06
CA GLY A 570 60.16 21.78 -45.26
C GLY A 570 59.00 21.83 -44.25
N LEU A 571 58.71 23.02 -43.72
CA LEU A 571 57.75 23.21 -42.63
C LEU A 571 56.31 23.40 -43.14
N SER A 572 55.33 23.05 -42.31
CA SER A 572 53.94 23.44 -42.53
C SER A 572 53.70 24.91 -42.12
N GLU A 573 52.58 25.48 -42.57
CA GLU A 573 52.19 26.84 -42.18
C GLU A 573 52.04 26.98 -40.66
N ALA A 574 51.46 25.98 -39.99
CA ALA A 574 51.29 25.98 -38.54
C ALA A 574 52.62 25.88 -37.78
N GLN A 575 53.57 25.06 -38.26
CA GLN A 575 54.92 24.98 -37.69
C GLN A 575 55.68 26.30 -37.85
N ALA A 576 55.66 26.88 -39.06
CA ALA A 576 56.33 28.15 -39.34
C ALA A 576 55.79 29.29 -38.46
N LYS A 577 54.46 29.38 -38.26
CA LYS A 577 53.85 30.33 -37.32
C LYS A 577 54.29 30.07 -35.88
N ALA A 578 54.28 28.81 -35.42
CA ALA A 578 54.72 28.46 -34.06
C ALA A 578 56.19 28.80 -33.79
N ILE A 579 57.06 28.71 -34.81
CA ILE A 579 58.48 29.12 -34.71
C ILE A 579 58.60 30.65 -34.58
N LEU A 580 57.80 31.41 -35.31
CA LEU A 580 57.79 32.88 -35.20
C LEU A 580 57.30 33.36 -33.83
N GLU A 581 56.38 32.61 -33.20
CA GLU A 581 55.88 32.87 -31.84
C GLU A 581 56.83 32.37 -30.74
N MET A 582 57.93 31.70 -31.10
CA MET A 582 58.88 31.14 -30.14
C MET A 582 59.58 32.23 -29.33
N GLN A 583 59.55 32.11 -28.01
CA GLN A 583 60.21 33.04 -27.10
C GLN A 583 61.68 32.69 -26.90
N LEU A 584 62.56 33.71 -26.81
CA LEU A 584 64.01 33.54 -26.65
C LEU A 584 64.41 32.63 -25.47
N ARG A 585 63.64 32.61 -24.37
CA ARG A 585 63.90 31.73 -23.22
C ARG A 585 63.90 30.23 -23.56
N ARG A 586 63.18 29.83 -24.63
CA ARG A 586 63.11 28.44 -25.08
C ARG A 586 64.40 27.94 -25.72
N LEU A 587 65.34 28.83 -26.06
CA LEU A 587 66.63 28.50 -26.67
C LEU A 587 67.67 27.94 -25.68
N SER A 588 67.35 27.85 -24.38
CA SER A 588 68.26 27.24 -23.40
C SER A 588 68.39 25.72 -23.61
N GLY A 589 69.54 25.15 -23.26
CA GLY A 589 69.76 23.70 -23.39
C GLY A 589 68.76 22.84 -22.60
N LEU A 590 68.30 23.34 -21.45
CA LEU A 590 67.30 22.70 -20.61
C LEU A 590 65.91 22.64 -21.26
N GLU A 591 65.51 23.73 -21.94
CA GLU A 591 64.25 23.79 -22.68
C GLU A 591 64.28 22.92 -23.95
N ARG A 592 65.44 22.80 -24.62
CA ARG A 592 65.63 21.84 -25.72
C ARG A 592 65.41 20.40 -25.26
N GLN A 593 66.01 20.00 -24.14
CA GLN A 593 65.83 18.66 -23.59
C GLN A 593 64.36 18.40 -23.20
N LYS A 594 63.72 19.37 -22.54
CA LYS A 594 62.30 19.29 -22.20
C LYS A 594 61.42 19.12 -23.43
N LEU A 595 61.75 19.79 -24.53
CA LEU A 595 61.03 19.68 -25.79
C LEU A 595 61.18 18.30 -26.43
N ASP A 596 62.39 17.72 -26.37
CA ASP A 596 62.65 16.35 -26.82
C ASP A 596 61.87 15.32 -25.99
N ASP A 597 61.82 15.50 -24.67
CA ASP A 597 61.08 14.63 -23.76
C ASP A 597 59.56 14.76 -24.00
N ASP A 598 59.02 15.98 -24.10
CA ASP A 598 57.63 16.25 -24.47
C ASP A 598 57.25 15.58 -25.81
N TYR A 599 58.14 15.64 -26.80
CA TYR A 599 57.93 14.99 -28.10
C TYR A 599 57.88 13.47 -27.95
N ARG A 600 58.85 12.86 -27.25
CA ARG A 600 58.86 11.41 -26.99
C ARG A 600 57.61 10.94 -26.26
N GLU A 601 57.19 11.65 -25.22
CA GLU A 601 55.95 11.36 -24.49
C GLU A 601 54.72 11.46 -25.40
N THR A 602 54.67 12.48 -26.25
CA THR A 602 53.56 12.66 -27.20
C THR A 602 53.52 11.52 -28.23
N ILE A 603 54.66 11.08 -28.76
CA ILE A 603 54.73 9.94 -29.69
C ILE A 603 54.30 8.64 -29.00
N LYS A 604 54.70 8.44 -27.73
CA LYS A 604 54.26 7.29 -26.94
C LYS A 604 52.75 7.30 -26.75
N LEU A 605 52.15 8.45 -26.43
CA LEU A 605 50.72 8.63 -26.30
C LEU A 605 49.99 8.36 -27.63
N ILE A 606 50.50 8.86 -28.75
CA ILE A 606 49.94 8.58 -30.09
C ILE A 606 49.90 7.07 -30.35
N SER A 607 51.01 6.38 -30.11
CA SER A 607 51.09 4.92 -30.29
C SER A 607 50.09 4.16 -29.42
N GLU A 608 49.90 4.59 -28.17
CA GLU A 608 48.91 4.01 -27.27
C GLU A 608 47.47 4.24 -27.75
N LEU A 609 47.13 5.47 -28.14
CA LEU A 609 45.81 5.83 -28.64
C LEU A 609 45.47 5.10 -29.95
N GLU A 610 46.43 5.01 -30.89
CA GLU A 610 46.27 4.22 -32.12
C GLU A 610 46.05 2.74 -31.83
N SER A 611 46.76 2.18 -30.84
CA SER A 611 46.55 0.79 -30.41
C SER A 611 45.15 0.56 -29.83
N ILE A 612 44.60 1.53 -29.09
CA ILE A 612 43.23 1.47 -28.56
C ILE A 612 42.22 1.49 -29.71
N LEU A 613 42.36 2.41 -30.67
CA LEU A 613 41.45 2.51 -31.83
C LEU A 613 41.49 1.29 -32.75
N ALA A 614 42.66 0.64 -32.86
CA ALA A 614 42.85 -0.55 -33.67
C ALA A 614 42.21 -1.82 -33.07
N SER A 615 41.97 -1.85 -31.75
CA SER A 615 41.49 -3.06 -31.05
C SER A 615 40.17 -2.83 -30.30
N PRO A 616 39.04 -3.38 -30.80
CA PRO A 616 37.76 -3.33 -30.08
C PRO A 616 37.84 -3.93 -28.67
N ARG A 617 38.68 -4.95 -28.48
CA ARG A 617 38.89 -5.58 -27.16
C ARG A 617 39.53 -4.62 -26.15
N ARG A 618 40.43 -3.74 -26.58
CA ARG A 618 41.02 -2.72 -25.70
C ARG A 618 39.98 -1.68 -25.27
N ILE A 619 39.09 -1.28 -26.16
CA ILE A 619 37.97 -0.39 -25.82
C ILE A 619 37.07 -1.05 -24.77
N LEU A 620 36.69 -2.32 -24.96
CA LEU A 620 35.90 -3.07 -23.97
C LEU A 620 36.62 -3.18 -22.62
N ALA A 621 37.94 -3.39 -22.61
CA ALA A 621 38.73 -3.42 -21.39
C ALA A 621 38.69 -2.07 -20.63
N LEU A 622 38.76 -0.94 -21.35
CA LEU A 622 38.60 0.39 -20.76
C LEU A 622 37.19 0.59 -20.18
N ILE A 623 36.15 0.08 -20.84
CA ILE A 623 34.78 0.11 -20.29
C ILE A 623 34.71 -0.67 -18.98
N LYS A 624 35.30 -1.87 -18.91
CA LYS A 624 35.33 -2.66 -17.66
C LYS A 624 36.06 -1.93 -16.55
N GLN A 625 37.19 -1.29 -16.86
CA GLN A 625 37.93 -0.46 -15.90
C GLN A 625 37.08 0.72 -15.41
N ASP A 626 36.40 1.44 -16.32
CA ASP A 626 35.49 2.52 -15.95
C ASP A 626 34.41 2.05 -14.98
N LEU A 627 33.80 0.90 -15.25
CA LEU A 627 32.75 0.32 -14.42
C LEU A 627 33.27 -0.09 -13.03
N ASP A 628 34.49 -0.65 -12.95
CA ASP A 628 35.12 -1.03 -11.68
C ASP A 628 35.45 0.19 -10.80
N GLU A 629 35.95 1.27 -11.41
CA GLU A 629 36.17 2.54 -10.72
C GLU A 629 34.86 3.10 -10.14
N ILE A 630 33.78 3.05 -10.92
CA ILE A 630 32.45 3.51 -10.49
C ILE A 630 31.90 2.65 -9.35
N ALA A 631 31.93 1.33 -9.48
CA ALA A 631 31.45 0.42 -8.44
C ALA A 631 32.22 0.59 -7.12
N THR A 632 33.53 0.86 -7.20
CA THR A 632 34.38 1.10 -6.03
C THR A 632 34.07 2.45 -5.38
N LYS A 633 33.88 3.50 -6.18
CA LYS A 633 33.72 4.88 -5.68
C LYS A 633 32.29 5.20 -5.22
N TYR A 634 31.28 4.59 -5.83
CA TYR A 634 29.87 4.93 -5.63
C TYR A 634 28.97 3.75 -5.28
N GLY A 635 29.47 2.52 -5.36
CA GLY A 635 28.67 1.33 -5.06
C GLY A 635 28.37 1.21 -3.56
N ASP A 636 27.14 0.83 -3.24
CA ASP A 636 26.65 0.59 -1.88
C ASP A 636 25.97 -0.77 -1.76
N ASP A 637 25.64 -1.13 -0.52
CA ASP A 637 24.97 -2.38 -0.21
C ASP A 637 23.48 -2.31 -0.59
N ARG A 638 22.90 -3.49 -0.81
CA ARG A 638 21.48 -3.64 -1.11
C ARG A 638 20.62 -3.14 0.04
N ARG A 639 19.54 -2.42 -0.28
CA ARG A 639 18.54 -1.98 0.70
C ARG A 639 17.31 -2.88 0.70
N THR A 640 16.82 -3.22 -0.48
CA THR A 640 15.60 -4.03 -0.62
C THR A 640 15.88 -5.52 -0.45
N GLU A 641 15.06 -6.20 0.34
CA GLU A 641 15.13 -7.65 0.54
C GLU A 641 14.30 -8.37 -0.52
N ILE A 642 14.85 -9.44 -1.12
CA ILE A 642 14.13 -10.27 -2.10
C ILE A 642 13.88 -11.64 -1.47
N VAL A 643 12.60 -12.02 -1.40
CA VAL A 643 12.16 -13.28 -0.80
C VAL A 643 11.75 -14.26 -1.89
N ASP A 644 12.32 -15.46 -1.85
CA ASP A 644 12.04 -16.59 -2.76
C ASP A 644 10.70 -17.29 -2.42
N ASP A 645 9.62 -16.51 -2.29
CA ASP A 645 8.28 -16.99 -1.96
C ASP A 645 7.21 -16.28 -2.81
N THR A 646 5.98 -16.78 -2.78
CA THR A 646 4.82 -16.06 -3.30
C THR A 646 4.19 -15.21 -2.19
N PRO A 647 3.64 -14.03 -2.52
CA PRO A 647 2.90 -13.24 -1.54
C PRO A 647 1.63 -14.01 -1.18
N ARG A 648 1.64 -14.69 -0.02
CA ARG A 648 0.52 -15.50 0.48
C ARG A 648 -0.79 -14.73 0.36
N GLN A 649 -1.67 -15.13 -0.56
CA GLN A 649 -3.02 -14.59 -0.67
C GLN A 649 -3.87 -15.23 0.43
N LEU A 650 -3.93 -14.58 1.59
CA LEU A 650 -4.73 -15.07 2.70
C LEU A 650 -6.22 -15.03 2.32
N SER A 651 -6.87 -16.19 2.44
CA SER A 651 -8.30 -16.32 2.18
C SER A 651 -9.09 -15.49 3.19
N GLN A 652 -10.34 -15.14 2.89
CA GLN A 652 -11.19 -14.47 3.88
C GLN A 652 -11.38 -15.32 5.15
N GLU A 653 -11.27 -16.65 5.05
CA GLU A 653 -11.36 -17.58 6.20
C GLU A 653 -10.19 -17.40 7.16
N GLU A 654 -8.96 -17.27 6.66
CA GLU A 654 -7.77 -17.04 7.49
C GLU A 654 -7.76 -15.64 8.13
N LEU A 655 -8.64 -14.73 7.67
CA LEU A 655 -8.76 -13.36 8.20
C LEU A 655 -9.83 -13.19 9.28
N VAL A 656 -10.59 -14.24 9.59
CA VAL A 656 -11.65 -14.20 10.61
C VAL A 656 -11.35 -15.22 11.69
N ALA A 657 -11.42 -14.81 12.96
CA ALA A 657 -11.24 -15.71 14.08
C ALA A 657 -12.30 -16.84 14.09
N ASP A 658 -11.85 -18.07 14.28
CA ASP A 658 -12.72 -19.23 14.41
C ASP A 658 -13.28 -19.33 15.84
N GLU A 659 -14.49 -18.80 16.06
CA GLU A 659 -15.17 -18.76 17.36
C GLU A 659 -16.59 -19.30 17.29
N ASP A 660 -17.16 -19.67 18.44
CA ASP A 660 -18.54 -20.16 18.52
C ASP A 660 -19.53 -18.98 18.51
N VAL A 661 -20.47 -19.03 17.56
CA VAL A 661 -21.46 -17.98 17.33
C VAL A 661 -22.89 -18.54 17.32
N VAL A 662 -23.83 -17.68 17.67
CA VAL A 662 -25.26 -17.91 17.56
C VAL A 662 -25.78 -17.16 16.33
N ILE A 663 -26.50 -17.88 15.48
CA ILE A 663 -27.19 -17.37 14.31
C ILE A 663 -28.68 -17.38 14.61
N THR A 664 -29.35 -16.25 14.42
CA THR A 664 -30.80 -16.16 14.55
C THR A 664 -31.42 -15.64 13.26
N VAL A 665 -32.54 -16.24 12.82
CA VAL A 665 -33.34 -15.77 11.69
C VAL A 665 -34.77 -15.51 12.15
N SER A 666 -35.32 -14.34 11.82
CA SER A 666 -36.70 -13.97 12.15
C SER A 666 -37.73 -14.46 11.11
N THR A 667 -39.02 -14.37 11.45
CA THR A 667 -40.14 -14.71 10.54
C THR A 667 -40.17 -13.86 9.27
N ARG A 668 -39.61 -12.65 9.33
CA ARG A 668 -39.42 -11.78 8.16
C ARG A 668 -38.07 -12.00 7.45
N ASN A 669 -37.39 -13.11 7.74
CA ASN A 669 -36.06 -13.47 7.24
C ASN A 669 -34.94 -12.47 7.60
N TYR A 670 -35.01 -11.77 8.73
CA TYR A 670 -33.86 -11.00 9.21
C TYR A 670 -32.87 -11.94 9.90
N VAL A 671 -31.63 -11.97 9.41
CA VAL A 671 -30.55 -12.78 9.96
C VAL A 671 -29.56 -11.91 10.73
N LYS A 672 -29.03 -12.46 11.82
CA LYS A 672 -27.87 -11.88 12.53
C LYS A 672 -27.01 -12.97 13.14
N ARG A 673 -25.72 -12.64 13.28
CA ARG A 673 -24.71 -13.43 13.99
C ARG A 673 -24.31 -12.70 15.27
N MET A 674 -24.03 -13.44 16.34
CA MET A 674 -23.44 -12.88 17.56
C MET A 674 -22.58 -13.92 18.28
N PRO A 675 -21.48 -13.51 18.96
CA PRO A 675 -20.69 -14.42 19.79
C PRO A 675 -21.53 -15.08 20.86
N LEU A 676 -21.31 -16.37 21.10
CA LEU A 676 -22.05 -17.16 22.08
C LEU A 676 -21.97 -16.58 23.50
N SER A 677 -20.84 -15.94 23.84
CA SER A 677 -20.59 -15.26 25.11
C SER A 677 -21.57 -14.14 25.45
N THR A 678 -22.34 -13.64 24.47
CA THR A 678 -23.32 -12.55 24.64
C THR A 678 -24.59 -12.98 25.39
N TYR A 679 -24.87 -14.28 25.52
CA TYR A 679 -26.05 -14.81 26.23
C TYR A 679 -25.70 -15.26 27.67
N ARG A 680 -26.16 -14.53 28.71
CA ARG A 680 -26.08 -14.96 30.13
C ARG A 680 -27.36 -15.70 30.57
N ALA A 681 -27.22 -16.74 31.42
CA ALA A 681 -28.33 -17.57 31.93
C ALA A 681 -29.14 -16.90 33.07
N GLN A 682 -30.43 -17.28 33.23
CA GLN A 682 -31.32 -16.85 34.33
C GLN A 682 -32.00 -18.08 34.98
N HIS A 683 -32.34 -17.99 36.29
CA HIS A 683 -32.98 -19.05 37.09
C HIS A 683 -34.52 -19.14 36.92
N ARG A 684 -35.09 -20.29 37.32
CA ARG A 684 -36.52 -20.67 37.22
C ARG A 684 -37.46 -19.76 38.04
N GLY A 685 -38.63 -19.43 37.49
CA GLY A 685 -39.74 -18.77 38.19
C GLY A 685 -39.99 -17.28 37.84
N GLY A 686 -39.17 -16.67 36.99
CA GLY A 686 -39.37 -15.28 36.55
C GLY A 686 -40.52 -15.13 35.54
N ARG A 687 -41.16 -13.95 35.51
CA ARG A 687 -42.27 -13.56 34.60
C ARG A 687 -41.92 -13.51 33.10
N GLY A 688 -40.75 -14.01 32.70
CA GLY A 688 -40.15 -13.74 31.39
C GLY A 688 -39.67 -12.30 31.28
N VAL A 689 -38.61 -12.06 30.52
CA VAL A 689 -38.17 -10.71 30.15
C VAL A 689 -38.64 -10.46 28.71
N ILE A 690 -39.23 -9.29 28.48
CA ILE A 690 -39.58 -8.80 27.13
C ILE A 690 -38.29 -8.79 26.29
N GLY A 691 -38.19 -9.73 25.35
CA GLY A 691 -36.98 -9.96 24.54
C GLY A 691 -36.72 -8.87 23.48
N MET A 692 -37.72 -8.02 23.20
CA MET A 692 -37.63 -6.93 22.25
C MET A 692 -38.73 -5.88 22.55
N ALA A 693 -38.43 -4.58 22.43
CA ALA A 693 -39.46 -3.56 22.47
C ALA A 693 -40.32 -3.70 21.19
N THR A 694 -41.49 -4.31 21.33
CA THR A 694 -42.47 -4.49 20.25
C THR A 694 -43.14 -3.17 19.94
N ARG A 695 -42.64 -2.48 18.91
CA ARG A 695 -43.48 -1.60 18.09
C ARG A 695 -43.77 -2.16 16.70
N ASP A 696 -43.01 -3.17 16.24
CA ASP A 696 -43.30 -3.95 15.03
C ASP A 696 -42.93 -5.43 15.24
N GLU A 697 -43.89 -6.32 15.05
CA GLU A 697 -43.84 -7.78 15.25
C GLU A 697 -42.81 -8.49 14.33
N ASP A 698 -41.62 -8.81 14.83
CA ASP A 698 -40.64 -9.66 14.13
C ASP A 698 -40.00 -10.65 15.13
N ASP A 699 -40.58 -11.84 15.21
CA ASP A 699 -40.18 -12.91 16.14
C ASP A 699 -39.05 -13.78 15.55
N VAL A 700 -38.17 -14.30 16.41
CA VAL A 700 -37.11 -15.25 16.00
C VAL A 700 -37.73 -16.61 15.68
N GLU A 701 -37.58 -17.08 14.44
CA GLU A 701 -38.12 -18.36 13.96
C GLU A 701 -37.06 -19.48 14.06
N HIS A 702 -35.80 -19.19 13.71
CA HIS A 702 -34.70 -20.16 13.72
C HIS A 702 -33.53 -19.69 14.58
N LEU A 703 -32.92 -20.62 15.31
CA LEU A 703 -31.69 -20.41 16.08
C LEU A 703 -30.73 -21.58 15.84
N VAL A 704 -29.50 -21.28 15.40
CA VAL A 704 -28.44 -22.27 15.16
C VAL A 704 -27.16 -21.82 15.84
N VAL A 705 -26.47 -22.74 16.51
CA VAL A 705 -25.12 -22.52 17.03
C VAL A 705 -24.14 -23.17 16.06
N ALA A 706 -23.12 -22.43 15.66
CA ALA A 706 -22.10 -22.88 14.71
C ALA A 706 -20.78 -22.17 14.99
N ARG A 707 -19.70 -22.64 14.37
CA ARG A 707 -18.43 -21.90 14.33
C ARG A 707 -18.37 -20.91 13.18
N SER A 708 -17.58 -19.84 13.33
CA SER A 708 -17.36 -18.83 12.28
C SER A 708 -17.03 -19.44 10.91
N HIS A 709 -16.25 -20.52 10.86
CA HIS A 709 -15.80 -21.15 9.60
C HIS A 709 -16.72 -22.27 9.09
N ASP A 710 -17.76 -22.64 9.84
CA ASP A 710 -18.71 -23.68 9.43
C ASP A 710 -19.46 -23.26 8.15
N ARG A 711 -19.88 -24.24 7.36
CA ARG A 711 -20.79 -24.02 6.24
C ARG A 711 -22.23 -24.00 6.74
N LEU A 712 -22.93 -22.91 6.48
CA LEU A 712 -24.35 -22.76 6.75
C LEU A 712 -25.16 -23.04 5.48
N TYR A 713 -26.01 -24.05 5.52
CA TYR A 713 -27.00 -24.34 4.49
C TYR A 713 -28.35 -23.73 4.88
N VAL A 714 -28.91 -22.90 4.00
CA VAL A 714 -30.19 -22.20 4.18
C VAL A 714 -31.21 -22.80 3.23
N PHE A 715 -32.24 -23.45 3.76
CA PHE A 715 -33.32 -24.07 2.99
C PHE A 715 -34.58 -23.22 3.00
N THR A 716 -35.31 -23.24 1.90
CA THR A 716 -36.50 -22.41 1.72
C THR A 716 -37.78 -23.22 1.52
N ASP A 717 -38.92 -22.56 1.76
CA ASP A 717 -40.27 -23.09 1.53
C ASP A 717 -40.50 -23.55 0.08
N ARG A 718 -39.81 -22.93 -0.89
CA ARG A 718 -39.82 -23.29 -2.32
C ARG A 718 -38.90 -24.46 -2.67
N GLY A 719 -38.25 -25.09 -1.70
CA GLY A 719 -37.40 -26.27 -1.91
C GLY A 719 -36.03 -25.95 -2.50
N ARG A 720 -35.54 -24.72 -2.34
CA ARG A 720 -34.18 -24.32 -2.71
C ARG A 720 -33.25 -24.38 -1.50
N VAL A 721 -31.96 -24.48 -1.79
CA VAL A 721 -30.87 -24.41 -0.81
C VAL A 721 -29.83 -23.40 -1.25
N PHE A 722 -29.35 -22.62 -0.29
CA PHE A 722 -28.21 -21.73 -0.43
C PHE A 722 -27.14 -22.16 0.57
N ALA A 723 -25.88 -21.83 0.28
CA ALA A 723 -24.79 -22.07 1.20
C ALA A 723 -23.90 -20.84 1.27
N LEU A 724 -23.43 -20.56 2.47
CA LEU A 724 -22.45 -19.52 2.78
C LEU A 724 -21.63 -19.96 3.99
N LYS A 725 -20.47 -19.34 4.20
CA LYS A 725 -19.74 -19.49 5.45
C LYS A 725 -20.39 -18.64 6.53
N VAL A 726 -20.36 -19.13 7.77
CA VAL A 726 -21.04 -18.46 8.88
C VAL A 726 -20.52 -17.04 9.12
N PHE A 727 -19.23 -16.79 8.93
CA PHE A 727 -18.64 -15.44 9.04
C PHE A 727 -19.13 -14.44 7.98
N GLU A 728 -19.74 -14.90 6.88
CA GLU A 728 -20.33 -13.99 5.88
C GLU A 728 -21.63 -13.35 6.39
N LEU A 729 -22.21 -13.84 7.50
CA LEU A 729 -23.35 -13.23 8.15
C LEU A 729 -22.94 -12.00 8.98
N PRO A 730 -23.74 -10.92 8.97
CA PRO A 730 -23.42 -9.71 9.70
C PRO A 730 -23.54 -9.90 11.20
N ASP A 731 -22.54 -9.40 11.92
CA ASP A 731 -22.58 -9.29 13.38
C ASP A 731 -23.57 -8.20 13.80
N ALA A 732 -24.46 -8.53 14.73
CA ALA A 732 -25.41 -7.57 15.27
C ALA A 732 -25.62 -7.75 16.78
N SER A 733 -25.91 -6.65 17.47
CA SER A 733 -26.24 -6.70 18.89
C SER A 733 -27.53 -7.49 19.13
N ARG A 734 -27.69 -7.98 20.36
CA ARG A 734 -28.90 -8.72 20.77
C ARG A 734 -30.20 -7.97 20.45
N THR A 735 -30.20 -6.65 20.60
CA THR A 735 -31.38 -5.77 20.39
C THR A 735 -31.58 -5.32 18.94
N ALA A 736 -30.60 -5.54 18.05
CA ALA A 736 -30.74 -5.18 16.64
C ALA A 736 -31.65 -6.17 15.90
N LYS A 737 -32.43 -5.66 14.94
CA LYS A 737 -33.30 -6.48 14.07
C LYS A 737 -32.50 -7.46 13.18
N GLY A 738 -31.24 -7.14 12.86
CA GLY A 738 -30.41 -7.89 11.92
C GLY A 738 -30.52 -7.35 10.50
N THR A 739 -30.09 -8.13 9.52
CA THR A 739 -30.13 -7.76 8.09
C THR A 739 -31.04 -8.73 7.35
N PRO A 740 -31.89 -8.25 6.41
CA PRO A 740 -32.67 -9.14 5.54
C PRO A 740 -31.74 -10.14 4.83
N ILE A 741 -32.00 -11.44 4.95
CA ILE A 741 -31.14 -12.48 4.37
C ILE A 741 -31.05 -12.37 2.85
N GLN A 742 -32.07 -11.77 2.20
CA GLN A 742 -32.08 -11.55 0.75
C GLN A 742 -30.98 -10.57 0.30
N ASN A 743 -30.50 -9.69 1.18
CA ASN A 743 -29.38 -8.81 0.87
C ASN A 743 -28.03 -9.55 0.84
N ILE A 744 -27.97 -10.73 1.47
CA ILE A 744 -26.79 -11.59 1.52
C ILE A 744 -26.90 -12.67 0.43
N LEU A 745 -28.11 -13.22 0.27
CA LEU A 745 -28.48 -14.23 -0.72
C LEU A 745 -29.34 -13.59 -1.81
N GLU A 746 -28.71 -12.77 -2.66
CA GLU A 746 -29.39 -11.98 -3.70
C GLU A 746 -30.25 -12.81 -4.67
N ALA A 747 -29.92 -14.08 -4.85
CA ALA A 747 -30.67 -15.00 -5.72
C ALA A 747 -31.93 -15.58 -5.07
N MET A 748 -32.20 -15.26 -3.80
CA MET A 748 -33.42 -15.62 -3.09
C MET A 748 -34.58 -14.76 -3.60
N GLN A 749 -35.68 -15.40 -3.99
CA GLN A 749 -36.79 -14.68 -4.63
C GLN A 749 -37.63 -13.91 -3.60
N ALA A 750 -38.28 -12.83 -4.05
CA ALA A 750 -39.24 -12.11 -3.21
C ALA A 750 -40.38 -13.04 -2.75
N GLY A 751 -40.68 -13.00 -1.45
CA GLY A 751 -41.68 -13.86 -0.79
C GLY A 751 -41.25 -15.32 -0.59
N GLU A 752 -39.98 -15.67 -0.81
CA GLU A 752 -39.40 -16.95 -0.38
C GLU A 752 -39.08 -16.89 1.13
N ARG A 753 -39.35 -17.96 1.88
CA ARG A 753 -39.18 -18.01 3.35
C ARG A 753 -38.16 -19.06 3.75
N VAL A 754 -37.32 -18.76 4.74
CA VAL A 754 -36.37 -19.73 5.29
C VAL A 754 -37.13 -20.74 6.16
N THR A 755 -36.97 -22.03 5.88
CA THR A 755 -37.66 -23.11 6.59
C THR A 755 -36.73 -24.00 7.40
N ALA A 756 -35.45 -24.08 7.05
CA ALA A 756 -34.45 -24.76 7.87
C ALA A 756 -33.05 -24.17 7.68
N LEU A 757 -32.27 -24.21 8.76
CA LEU A 757 -30.85 -23.87 8.78
C LEU A 757 -30.07 -25.09 9.24
N VAL A 758 -29.05 -25.49 8.48
CA VAL A 758 -28.17 -26.62 8.82
C VAL A 758 -26.73 -26.15 8.74
N ALA A 759 -26.06 -26.08 9.89
CA ALA A 759 -24.61 -25.82 9.95
C ALA A 759 -23.86 -27.15 9.93
N LEU A 760 -22.90 -27.29 9.00
CA LEU A 760 -22.06 -28.48 8.89
C LEU A 760 -20.57 -28.09 8.92
N ARG A 761 -19.79 -28.90 9.62
CA ARG A 761 -18.32 -28.88 9.57
C ARG A 761 -17.84 -29.70 8.38
N ASP A 762 -16.73 -29.27 7.79
CA ASP A 762 -16.09 -30.02 6.69
C ASP A 762 -15.59 -31.41 7.15
N THR A 763 -15.46 -31.65 8.47
CA THR A 763 -15.08 -32.95 9.08
C THR A 763 -16.26 -33.83 9.52
N THR A 764 -17.50 -33.52 9.13
CA THR A 764 -18.69 -34.27 9.60
C THR A 764 -18.78 -35.69 9.03
N THR A 765 -19.26 -36.64 9.83
CA THR A 765 -19.62 -38.02 9.40
C THR A 765 -20.99 -38.09 8.70
N THR A 766 -21.53 -36.95 8.26
CA THR A 766 -22.86 -36.86 7.65
C THR A 766 -22.80 -37.35 6.21
N GLU A 767 -23.54 -38.40 5.89
CA GLU A 767 -23.59 -38.94 4.54
C GLU A 767 -24.69 -38.28 3.69
N HIS A 768 -25.81 -37.93 4.31
CA HIS A 768 -27.02 -37.51 3.61
C HIS A 768 -27.74 -36.36 4.32
N LEU A 769 -28.44 -35.53 3.55
CA LEU A 769 -29.48 -34.65 4.05
C LEU A 769 -30.85 -35.28 3.82
N VAL A 770 -31.62 -35.41 4.89
CA VAL A 770 -33.02 -35.82 4.82
C VAL A 770 -33.92 -34.59 4.94
N MET A 771 -34.93 -34.54 4.08
CA MET A 771 -35.88 -33.44 3.94
C MET A 771 -37.30 -33.97 4.07
N ALA A 772 -38.16 -33.25 4.78
CA ALA A 772 -39.59 -33.57 4.89
C ALA A 772 -40.48 -32.38 4.55
N THR A 773 -41.59 -32.67 3.86
CA THR A 773 -42.62 -31.69 3.49
C THR A 773 -43.84 -31.78 4.40
N ARG A 774 -44.65 -30.71 4.45
CA ARG A 774 -45.89 -30.70 5.25
C ARG A 774 -46.90 -31.76 4.82
N LYS A 775 -46.94 -32.14 3.54
CA LYS A 775 -47.82 -33.21 3.04
C LYS A 775 -47.28 -34.63 3.25
N GLY A 776 -46.21 -34.80 4.04
CA GLY A 776 -45.72 -36.13 4.43
C GLY A 776 -44.82 -36.82 3.41
N PHE A 777 -44.26 -36.07 2.45
CA PHE A 777 -43.20 -36.57 1.58
C PHE A 777 -41.85 -36.43 2.28
N ILE A 778 -40.98 -37.39 2.02
CA ILE A 778 -39.62 -37.42 2.53
C ILE A 778 -38.64 -37.67 1.39
N LYS A 779 -37.49 -37.04 1.47
CA LYS A 779 -36.40 -37.20 0.50
C LYS A 779 -35.07 -37.26 1.20
N LYS A 780 -34.21 -38.18 0.76
CA LYS A 780 -32.83 -38.29 1.20
C LYS A 780 -31.91 -37.98 0.01
N THR A 781 -31.01 -37.03 0.15
CA THR A 781 -30.03 -36.65 -0.88
C THR A 781 -28.62 -36.80 -0.32
N PRO A 782 -27.66 -37.38 -1.07
CA PRO A 782 -26.26 -37.42 -0.65
C PRO A 782 -25.70 -36.01 -0.38
N LEU A 783 -24.85 -35.85 0.64
CA LEU A 783 -24.27 -34.54 0.97
C LEU A 783 -23.37 -34.00 -0.16
N SER A 784 -22.73 -34.88 -0.94
CA SER A 784 -21.88 -34.53 -2.08
C SER A 784 -22.60 -33.72 -3.17
N GLU A 785 -23.92 -33.88 -3.33
CA GLU A 785 -24.74 -33.06 -4.23
C GLU A 785 -24.81 -31.58 -3.82
N TYR A 786 -24.39 -31.26 -2.59
CA TYR A 786 -24.35 -29.92 -2.02
C TYR A 786 -22.92 -29.41 -1.77
N ALA A 787 -21.89 -30.08 -2.32
CA ALA A 787 -20.50 -29.65 -2.18
C ALA A 787 -20.24 -28.27 -2.82
N ASN A 788 -20.92 -27.98 -3.95
CA ASN A 788 -20.71 -26.79 -4.77
C ASN A 788 -21.97 -25.92 -4.88
N VAL A 789 -22.64 -25.65 -3.76
CA VAL A 789 -23.76 -24.69 -3.74
C VAL A 789 -23.20 -23.27 -3.98
N ARG A 790 -23.45 -22.73 -5.17
CA ARG A 790 -23.09 -21.35 -5.53
C ARG A 790 -24.09 -20.35 -4.92
N ARG A 791 -23.73 -19.06 -4.87
CA ARG A 791 -24.63 -17.98 -4.39
C ARG A 791 -25.98 -17.91 -5.11
N ALA A 792 -26.08 -18.42 -6.34
CA ALA A 792 -27.35 -18.55 -7.08
C ALA A 792 -28.37 -19.50 -6.42
N GLY A 793 -27.93 -20.31 -5.45
CA GLY A 793 -28.72 -21.38 -4.85
C GLY A 793 -28.93 -22.55 -5.79
N LEU A 794 -29.34 -23.68 -5.23
CA LEU A 794 -29.64 -24.91 -5.96
C LEU A 794 -31.05 -25.37 -5.60
N ILE A 795 -31.69 -26.12 -6.49
CA ILE A 795 -32.89 -26.89 -6.13
C ILE A 795 -32.44 -28.00 -5.16
N ALA A 796 -33.11 -28.14 -4.02
CA ALA A 796 -32.88 -29.21 -3.06
C ALA A 796 -33.94 -30.31 -3.19
N ILE A 797 -35.19 -29.93 -3.42
CA ILE A 797 -36.34 -30.80 -3.64
C ILE A 797 -37.32 -30.16 -4.63
N ALA A 798 -37.89 -30.96 -5.53
CA ALA A 798 -39.02 -30.50 -6.34
C ALA A 798 -40.31 -30.66 -5.54
N LEU A 799 -41.06 -29.59 -5.33
CA LEU A 799 -42.29 -29.62 -4.53
C LEU A 799 -43.51 -29.94 -5.38
N ARG A 800 -44.48 -30.64 -4.78
CA ARG A 800 -45.81 -30.85 -5.37
C ARG A 800 -46.67 -29.60 -5.17
N LYS A 801 -47.70 -29.44 -6.00
CA LYS A 801 -48.60 -28.27 -5.93
C LYS A 801 -49.17 -28.09 -4.51
N GLY A 802 -48.92 -26.93 -3.92
CA GLY A 802 -49.36 -26.55 -2.57
C GLY A 802 -48.72 -27.34 -1.44
N ASP A 803 -47.55 -27.92 -1.66
CA ASP A 803 -46.69 -28.51 -0.61
C ASP A 803 -45.49 -27.59 -0.35
N GLU A 804 -44.90 -27.67 0.83
CA GLU A 804 -43.73 -26.85 1.22
C GLU A 804 -42.69 -27.69 1.95
N LEU A 805 -41.40 -27.38 1.72
CA LEU A 805 -40.30 -27.96 2.48
C LEU A 805 -40.26 -27.33 3.87
N ALA A 806 -40.37 -28.13 4.93
CA ALA A 806 -40.49 -27.62 6.29
C ALA A 806 -39.37 -28.07 7.23
N TRP A 807 -38.75 -29.23 7.01
CA TRP A 807 -37.65 -29.71 7.85
C TRP A 807 -36.53 -30.33 7.04
N VAL A 808 -35.30 -30.06 7.47
CA VAL A 808 -34.07 -30.67 6.93
C VAL A 808 -33.17 -31.07 8.08
N ALA A 809 -32.61 -32.28 8.03
CA ALA A 809 -31.68 -32.76 9.03
C ALA A 809 -30.52 -33.57 8.40
N PRO A 810 -29.30 -33.49 8.95
CA PRO A 810 -28.22 -34.39 8.59
C PRO A 810 -28.51 -35.80 9.13
N CYS A 811 -28.28 -36.82 8.31
CA CYS A 811 -28.45 -38.22 8.70
C CYS A 811 -27.40 -39.13 8.06
N THR A 812 -27.20 -40.26 8.72
CA THR A 812 -26.43 -41.41 8.22
C THR A 812 -27.39 -42.51 7.78
N SER A 813 -26.87 -43.51 7.06
CA SER A 813 -27.69 -44.64 6.64
C SER A 813 -28.21 -45.51 7.80
N GLN A 814 -27.56 -45.45 8.98
CA GLN A 814 -27.95 -46.22 10.17
C GLN A 814 -29.04 -45.53 11.02
N ASP A 815 -29.30 -44.25 10.75
CA ASP A 815 -30.28 -43.49 11.51
C ASP A 815 -31.73 -43.96 11.21
N ARG A 816 -32.63 -43.68 12.16
CA ARG A 816 -34.08 -43.78 11.94
C ARG A 816 -34.67 -42.38 11.85
N ILE A 817 -35.74 -42.24 11.08
CA ILE A 817 -36.42 -40.97 10.90
C ILE A 817 -37.79 -41.05 11.56
N LEU A 818 -38.12 -40.04 12.37
CA LEU A 818 -39.43 -39.88 12.98
C LEU A 818 -40.15 -38.69 12.32
N LEU A 819 -41.38 -38.91 11.86
CA LEU A 819 -42.30 -37.86 11.41
C LEU A 819 -43.52 -37.84 12.31
N ALA A 820 -43.94 -36.65 12.74
CA ALA A 820 -45.15 -36.45 13.54
C ALA A 820 -46.19 -35.63 12.79
N THR A 821 -47.46 -35.93 13.04
CA THR A 821 -48.60 -35.22 12.46
C THR A 821 -49.36 -34.39 13.48
N ARG A 822 -50.06 -33.37 12.96
CA ARG A 822 -50.89 -32.45 13.73
C ARG A 822 -51.97 -33.19 14.54
N LYS A 823 -52.58 -34.22 13.97
CA LYS A 823 -53.59 -35.07 14.65
C LYS A 823 -53.00 -36.13 15.57
N GLY A 824 -51.73 -35.99 15.97
CA GLY A 824 -51.13 -36.82 17.02
C GLY A 824 -50.77 -38.23 16.57
N LYS A 825 -50.39 -38.40 15.30
CA LYS A 825 -49.74 -39.63 14.83
C LYS A 825 -48.23 -39.42 14.69
N ALA A 826 -47.46 -40.48 14.84
CA ALA A 826 -46.04 -40.48 14.53
C ALA A 826 -45.63 -41.79 13.83
N ILE A 827 -44.78 -41.70 12.81
CA ILE A 827 -44.17 -42.87 12.18
C ILE A 827 -42.66 -42.82 12.38
N THR A 828 -42.05 -43.97 12.62
CA THR A 828 -40.60 -44.13 12.68
C THR A 828 -40.19 -45.22 11.71
N PHE A 829 -39.24 -44.96 10.82
CA PHE A 829 -38.75 -45.91 9.82
C PHE A 829 -37.24 -45.74 9.62
N LYS A 830 -36.58 -46.71 8.98
CA LYS A 830 -35.12 -46.67 8.79
C LYS A 830 -34.78 -45.66 7.70
N ALA A 831 -33.68 -44.93 7.83
CA ALA A 831 -33.22 -44.03 6.78
C ALA A 831 -32.93 -44.75 5.45
N THR A 832 -32.63 -46.05 5.49
CA THR A 832 -32.47 -46.90 4.29
C THR A 832 -33.77 -47.16 3.53
N ASP A 833 -34.94 -47.05 4.17
CA ASP A 833 -36.25 -47.23 3.50
C ASP A 833 -36.55 -46.09 2.52
N ALA A 834 -35.90 -44.94 2.71
CA ALA A 834 -35.83 -43.84 1.75
C ALA A 834 -34.53 -43.94 0.95
N ARG A 835 -34.63 -44.36 -0.31
CA ARG A 835 -33.46 -44.41 -1.21
C ARG A 835 -32.85 -43.01 -1.41
N PRO A 836 -31.53 -42.88 -1.52
CA PRO A 836 -30.90 -41.64 -1.96
C PRO A 836 -31.41 -41.23 -3.35
N MET A 837 -31.75 -39.96 -3.54
CA MET A 837 -32.27 -39.44 -4.80
C MET A 837 -31.60 -38.11 -5.16
N GLY A 838 -31.49 -37.81 -6.45
CA GLY A 838 -30.96 -36.54 -6.94
C GLY A 838 -31.83 -35.33 -6.56
N ARG A 839 -31.23 -34.14 -6.58
CA ARG A 839 -31.80 -32.87 -6.14
C ARG A 839 -33.12 -32.43 -6.81
N GLN A 840 -33.33 -32.73 -8.08
CA GLN A 840 -34.55 -32.31 -8.79
C GLN A 840 -35.75 -33.25 -8.62
N THR A 841 -35.67 -34.25 -7.74
CA THR A 841 -36.77 -35.20 -7.50
C THR A 841 -37.69 -34.78 -6.35
N GLN A 842 -38.91 -35.31 -6.32
CA GLN A 842 -39.98 -34.98 -5.36
C GLN A 842 -39.96 -35.80 -4.05
N GLY A 843 -39.07 -36.79 -3.94
CA GLY A 843 -39.06 -37.72 -2.80
C GLY A 843 -40.15 -38.80 -2.86
N VAL A 844 -40.32 -39.49 -1.75
CA VAL A 844 -41.26 -40.63 -1.56
C VAL A 844 -42.17 -40.36 -0.37
N THR A 845 -43.30 -41.08 -0.28
CA THR A 845 -44.19 -40.94 0.90
C THR A 845 -43.48 -41.46 2.16
N GLY A 846 -43.33 -40.57 3.14
CA GLY A 846 -42.78 -40.87 4.48
C GLY A 846 -43.88 -41.29 5.46
N ILE A 847 -44.98 -40.55 5.51
CA ILE A 847 -46.17 -40.87 6.32
C ILE A 847 -47.45 -40.68 5.50
N ARG A 848 -48.43 -41.56 5.69
CA ARG A 848 -49.75 -41.41 5.07
C ARG A 848 -50.65 -40.58 5.97
N LEU A 849 -50.95 -39.36 5.53
CA LEU A 849 -51.79 -38.41 6.25
C LEU A 849 -53.29 -38.71 6.09
N GLN A 850 -54.06 -38.46 7.14
CA GLN A 850 -55.52 -38.45 7.08
C GLN A 850 -56.03 -37.13 6.49
N LYS A 851 -57.30 -37.07 6.08
CA LYS A 851 -57.90 -35.84 5.55
C LYS A 851 -57.79 -34.70 6.56
N GLY A 852 -57.21 -33.57 6.15
CA GLY A 852 -56.98 -32.39 6.99
C GLY A 852 -55.91 -32.58 8.08
N ASP A 853 -55.03 -33.57 7.94
CA ASP A 853 -53.83 -33.73 8.76
C ASP A 853 -52.59 -33.25 7.99
N GLU A 854 -51.54 -32.88 8.71
CA GLU A 854 -50.27 -32.39 8.16
C GLU A 854 -49.10 -32.82 9.06
N VAL A 855 -47.90 -32.88 8.50
CA VAL A 855 -46.68 -33.07 9.30
C VAL A 855 -46.41 -31.79 10.08
N VAL A 856 -46.06 -31.93 11.37
CA VAL A 856 -45.72 -30.82 12.28
C VAL A 856 -44.31 -30.94 12.86
N GLY A 857 -43.58 -31.99 12.50
CA GLY A 857 -42.15 -32.06 12.74
C GLY A 857 -41.50 -33.34 12.24
N MET A 858 -40.19 -33.24 12.05
CA MET A 858 -39.29 -34.33 11.68
C MET A 858 -38.12 -34.34 12.65
N GLY A 859 -37.62 -35.53 12.97
CA GLY A 859 -36.35 -35.65 13.67
C GLY A 859 -35.65 -36.98 13.47
N ILE A 860 -34.38 -37.01 13.85
CA ILE A 860 -33.52 -38.18 13.73
C ILE A 860 -33.56 -38.99 15.03
N ALA A 861 -34.08 -40.20 14.95
CA ALA A 861 -34.34 -41.11 16.06
C ALA A 861 -33.12 -42.01 16.36
N ARG A 862 -32.20 -41.51 17.18
CA ARG A 862 -31.02 -42.21 17.67
C ARG A 862 -31.28 -42.98 18.98
N PRO A 863 -30.40 -43.91 19.40
CA PRO A 863 -30.45 -44.46 20.75
C PRO A 863 -30.31 -43.35 21.80
N ARG A 864 -30.98 -43.48 22.95
CA ARG A 864 -30.94 -42.52 24.08
C ARG A 864 -31.44 -41.09 23.75
N THR A 865 -32.34 -40.97 22.78
CA THR A 865 -33.08 -39.73 22.54
C THR A 865 -34.55 -39.89 22.90
N GLU A 866 -35.19 -38.76 23.19
CA GLU A 866 -36.62 -38.66 23.47
C GLU A 866 -37.29 -37.72 22.45
N ALA A 867 -38.57 -37.96 22.18
CA ALA A 867 -39.42 -37.06 21.42
C ALA A 867 -40.13 -36.11 22.38
N LEU A 868 -39.82 -34.82 22.32
CA LEU A 868 -40.56 -33.76 22.99
C LEU A 868 -41.72 -33.32 22.09
N SER A 869 -42.95 -33.64 22.48
CA SER A 869 -44.16 -33.20 21.77
C SER A 869 -44.87 -32.11 22.56
N VAL A 870 -45.31 -31.04 21.89
CA VAL A 870 -46.09 -29.95 22.49
C VAL A 870 -47.35 -29.68 21.67
N THR A 871 -48.48 -29.46 22.34
CA THR A 871 -49.79 -29.18 21.73
C THR A 871 -50.10 -27.69 21.69
N GLU A 872 -51.06 -27.30 20.83
CA GLU A 872 -51.49 -25.92 20.62
C GLU A 872 -51.87 -25.21 21.94
N ASN A 873 -52.50 -25.93 22.89
CA ASN A 873 -52.93 -25.37 24.18
C ASN A 873 -51.87 -25.48 25.30
N GLY A 874 -50.61 -25.73 24.96
CA GLY A 874 -49.49 -25.69 25.91
C GLY A 874 -49.33 -26.93 26.79
N PHE A 875 -49.81 -28.10 26.35
CA PHE A 875 -49.49 -29.39 26.99
C PHE A 875 -48.30 -30.03 26.28
N GLY A 876 -47.38 -30.62 27.05
CA GLY A 876 -46.19 -31.25 26.49
C GLY A 876 -45.72 -32.45 27.29
N LYS A 877 -44.99 -33.33 26.61
CA LYS A 877 -44.38 -34.52 27.22
C LYS A 877 -43.12 -34.92 26.47
N ARG A 878 -42.25 -35.64 27.18
CA ARG A 878 -41.13 -36.39 26.60
C ARG A 878 -41.54 -37.83 26.46
N THR A 879 -41.21 -38.47 25.35
CA THR A 879 -41.49 -39.88 25.13
C THR A 879 -40.25 -40.54 24.57
N ALA A 880 -39.77 -41.58 25.24
CA ALA A 880 -38.57 -42.29 24.80
C ALA A 880 -38.74 -42.78 23.36
N VAL A 881 -37.72 -42.60 22.53
CA VAL A 881 -37.79 -42.98 21.11
C VAL A 881 -37.97 -44.49 20.94
N ALA A 882 -37.55 -45.29 21.92
CA ALA A 882 -37.79 -46.72 21.99
C ALA A 882 -39.28 -47.09 21.98
N GLU A 883 -40.18 -46.21 22.44
CA GLU A 883 -41.62 -46.47 22.39
C GLU A 883 -42.20 -46.37 20.98
N PHE A 884 -41.50 -45.75 20.03
CA PHE A 884 -41.97 -45.64 18.65
C PHE A 884 -41.43 -46.85 17.84
N PRO A 885 -42.26 -47.89 17.61
CA PRO A 885 -41.80 -49.06 16.88
C PRO A 885 -41.42 -48.67 15.47
N THR A 886 -40.33 -49.26 14.98
CA THR A 886 -39.88 -49.05 13.60
C THR A 886 -40.81 -49.79 12.65
N GLN A 887 -41.43 -49.05 11.74
CA GLN A 887 -42.37 -49.53 10.72
C GLN A 887 -41.80 -49.25 9.33
N GLY A 888 -42.43 -49.78 8.29
CA GLY A 888 -42.15 -49.35 6.91
C GLY A 888 -42.66 -47.93 6.65
N ARG A 889 -41.94 -47.15 5.84
CA ARG A 889 -42.38 -45.80 5.41
C ARG A 889 -43.74 -45.83 4.72
N GLY A 890 -44.49 -44.75 4.81
CA GLY A 890 -45.81 -44.61 4.16
C GLY A 890 -46.98 -45.27 4.91
N GLY A 891 -46.75 -45.76 6.13
CA GLY A 891 -47.81 -46.15 7.06
C GLY A 891 -48.55 -44.95 7.66
N GLN A 892 -49.63 -45.22 8.41
CA GLN A 892 -50.40 -44.17 9.14
C GLN A 892 -49.74 -43.75 10.47
N GLY A 893 -48.72 -44.48 10.92
CA GLY A 893 -48.06 -44.25 12.19
C GLY A 893 -48.85 -44.71 13.41
N VAL A 894 -48.22 -44.60 14.57
CA VAL A 894 -48.77 -44.89 15.89
C VAL A 894 -49.26 -43.62 16.58
N ILE A 895 -49.99 -43.76 17.68
CA ILE A 895 -50.40 -42.61 18.49
C ILE A 895 -49.15 -41.95 19.09
N LEU A 896 -49.02 -40.63 18.92
CA LEU A 896 -47.98 -39.78 19.51
C LEU A 896 -48.44 -39.16 20.82
N ALA A 897 -49.69 -38.70 20.88
CA ALA A 897 -50.30 -38.04 22.03
C ALA A 897 -51.82 -38.28 22.05
N ALA A 898 -52.41 -38.38 23.25
CA ALA A 898 -53.85 -38.46 23.42
C ALA A 898 -54.46 -37.06 23.36
N LEU A 899 -54.98 -36.68 22.19
CA LEU A 899 -55.54 -35.35 21.94
C LEU A 899 -56.99 -35.24 22.42
N SER A 900 -57.34 -34.08 22.97
CA SER A 900 -58.69 -33.71 23.39
C SER A 900 -58.92 -32.22 23.10
N PRO A 901 -60.16 -31.71 23.17
CA PRO A 901 -60.42 -30.27 23.06
C PRO A 901 -59.60 -29.42 24.05
N LYS A 902 -59.25 -30.00 25.21
CA LYS A 902 -58.41 -29.36 26.22
C LYS A 902 -56.95 -29.19 25.78
N THR A 903 -56.37 -30.16 25.08
CA THR A 903 -54.98 -30.08 24.62
C THR A 903 -54.82 -29.33 23.30
N GLY A 904 -55.85 -29.35 22.46
CA GLY A 904 -55.72 -29.00 21.05
C GLY A 904 -54.89 -30.02 20.28
N ASN A 905 -54.54 -29.68 19.04
CA ASN A 905 -53.69 -30.51 18.17
C ASN A 905 -52.22 -30.44 18.58
N VAL A 906 -51.38 -31.32 18.04
CA VAL A 906 -49.92 -31.20 18.17
C VAL A 906 -49.43 -29.98 17.40
N ALA A 907 -48.71 -29.08 18.06
CA ALA A 907 -48.15 -27.88 17.47
C ALA A 907 -46.74 -28.14 16.92
N ALA A 908 -45.90 -28.86 17.67
CA ALA A 908 -44.55 -29.19 17.24
C ALA A 908 -44.01 -30.44 17.95
N ILE A 909 -43.00 -31.05 17.32
CA ILE A 909 -42.17 -32.10 17.91
C ILE A 909 -40.70 -31.74 17.72
N GLN A 910 -39.88 -32.03 18.72
CA GLN A 910 -38.43 -31.86 18.66
C GLN A 910 -37.76 -33.10 19.28
N MET A 911 -36.69 -33.57 18.65
CA MET A 911 -35.87 -34.63 19.22
C MET A 911 -34.90 -34.02 20.23
N VAL A 912 -34.85 -34.61 21.41
CA VAL A 912 -34.03 -34.15 22.53
C VAL A 912 -33.15 -35.29 23.03
N ASP A 913 -31.96 -34.97 23.52
CA ASP A 913 -31.02 -35.96 24.06
C ASP A 913 -31.28 -36.17 25.56
N GLU A 914 -30.95 -37.35 26.08
CA GLU A 914 -30.90 -37.60 27.53
C GLU A 914 -29.84 -36.69 28.18
N GLY A 915 -30.25 -35.59 28.82
CA GLY A 915 -29.33 -34.68 29.51
C GLY A 915 -29.96 -33.37 29.97
N THR A 916 -29.12 -32.47 30.50
CA THR A 916 -29.49 -31.10 30.84
C THR A 916 -29.70 -30.30 29.56
N GLN A 917 -30.89 -30.37 28.97
CA GLN A 917 -31.31 -29.47 27.90
C GLN A 917 -32.36 -28.50 28.44
N GLU A 918 -32.54 -27.38 27.74
CA GLU A 918 -33.60 -26.42 27.99
C GLU A 918 -34.48 -26.30 26.75
N ILE A 919 -35.77 -26.08 27.00
CA ILE A 919 -36.80 -25.87 25.98
C ILE A 919 -37.20 -24.41 25.97
N LEU A 920 -37.42 -23.86 24.79
CA LEU A 920 -37.95 -22.53 24.56
C LEU A 920 -39.23 -22.66 23.76
N LEU A 921 -40.35 -22.20 24.31
CA LEU A 921 -41.67 -22.22 23.66
C LEU A 921 -42.10 -20.79 23.36
N ILE A 922 -42.68 -20.57 22.19
CA ILE A 922 -43.17 -19.26 21.75
C ILE A 922 -44.65 -19.39 21.38
N THR A 923 -45.50 -18.48 21.84
CA THR A 923 -46.91 -18.39 21.41
C THR A 923 -47.07 -17.56 20.15
N SER A 924 -48.22 -17.67 19.49
CA SER A 924 -48.58 -16.92 18.29
C SER A 924 -48.62 -15.39 18.45
N ASN A 925 -48.56 -14.88 19.68
CA ASN A 925 -48.45 -13.44 20.00
C ASN A 925 -47.08 -13.07 20.63
N GLY A 926 -46.06 -13.91 20.46
CA GLY A 926 -44.68 -13.61 20.86
C GLY A 926 -44.34 -13.80 22.34
N VAL A 927 -45.18 -14.48 23.14
CA VAL A 927 -44.83 -14.81 24.53
C VAL A 927 -43.86 -15.99 24.53
N VAL A 928 -42.66 -15.78 25.08
CA VAL A 928 -41.61 -16.79 25.15
C VAL A 928 -41.46 -17.32 26.58
N ILE A 929 -41.43 -18.64 26.74
CA ILE A 929 -41.09 -19.31 28.01
C ILE A 929 -39.91 -20.25 27.81
N ARG A 930 -38.94 -20.18 28.72
CA ARG A 930 -37.75 -21.04 28.77
C ARG A 930 -37.85 -21.96 29.98
N THR A 931 -37.80 -23.26 29.76
CA THR A 931 -38.01 -24.27 30.80
C THR A 931 -36.96 -25.37 30.67
N PRO A 932 -36.28 -25.80 31.74
CA PRO A 932 -35.41 -26.96 31.66
C PRO A 932 -36.18 -28.22 31.28
N LEU A 933 -35.64 -28.99 30.33
CA LEU A 933 -36.26 -30.17 29.74
C LEU A 933 -36.71 -31.19 30.80
N GLU A 934 -35.95 -31.30 31.89
CA GLU A 934 -36.24 -32.15 33.04
C GLU A 934 -37.62 -31.88 33.68
N GLN A 935 -38.14 -30.65 33.59
CA GLN A 935 -39.49 -30.32 34.09
C GLN A 935 -40.61 -30.88 33.21
N VAL A 936 -40.33 -31.17 31.95
CA VAL A 936 -41.31 -31.81 31.08
C VAL A 936 -41.31 -33.28 31.44
N ARG A 937 -42.46 -33.79 31.88
CA ARG A 937 -42.57 -35.17 32.35
C ARG A 937 -42.33 -36.16 31.21
N ALA A 938 -41.49 -37.16 31.44
CA ALA A 938 -41.38 -38.33 30.58
C ALA A 938 -42.61 -39.22 30.79
N LEU A 939 -43.34 -39.48 29.71
CA LEU A 939 -44.59 -40.22 29.69
C LEU A 939 -44.71 -41.04 28.42
N GLY A 940 -45.49 -42.11 28.48
CA GLY A 940 -45.74 -42.96 27.33
C GLY A 940 -46.47 -42.26 26.18
N ARG A 941 -46.45 -42.90 25.01
CA ARG A 941 -47.05 -42.39 23.77
C ARG A 941 -48.52 -41.97 23.90
N ALA A 942 -49.39 -42.85 24.38
CA ALA A 942 -50.85 -42.61 24.44
C ALA A 942 -51.29 -41.79 25.67
N THR A 943 -50.56 -40.74 26.01
CA THR A 943 -50.85 -39.85 27.15
C THR A 943 -51.00 -38.39 26.70
N MET A 944 -51.66 -37.59 27.54
CA MET A 944 -51.97 -36.18 27.28
C MET A 944 -50.76 -35.24 27.48
N GLY A 945 -49.83 -35.61 28.37
CA GLY A 945 -48.76 -34.73 28.81
C GLY A 945 -49.13 -33.83 29.99
N VAL A 946 -48.17 -33.00 30.40
CA VAL A 946 -48.33 -32.01 31.48
C VAL A 946 -48.39 -30.60 30.89
N LYS A 947 -48.96 -29.64 31.61
CA LYS A 947 -49.00 -28.26 31.16
C LYS A 947 -47.58 -27.67 31.21
N VAL A 948 -47.02 -27.36 30.04
CA VAL A 948 -45.67 -26.78 29.89
C VAL A 948 -45.72 -25.26 29.73
N MET A 949 -46.84 -24.73 29.24
CA MET A 949 -47.09 -23.29 29.14
C MET A 949 -48.58 -22.98 29.30
N ALA A 950 -48.92 -21.89 29.99
CA ALA A 950 -50.28 -21.36 29.99
C ALA A 950 -50.43 -20.39 28.81
N VAL A 951 -51.28 -20.74 27.84
CA VAL A 951 -51.40 -19.99 26.58
C VAL A 951 -52.65 -19.09 26.48
N GLY A 952 -53.56 -19.12 27.47
CA GLY A 952 -54.76 -18.28 27.47
C GLY A 952 -55.62 -18.50 26.21
N GLU A 953 -55.98 -17.41 25.51
CA GLU A 953 -56.66 -17.44 24.21
C GLU A 953 -55.72 -17.63 23.00
N THR A 954 -54.41 -17.75 23.25
CA THR A 954 -53.38 -17.90 22.21
C THR A 954 -52.93 -19.36 22.07
N LYS A 955 -52.12 -19.64 21.06
CA LYS A 955 -51.61 -21.00 20.78
C LYS A 955 -50.09 -21.03 20.75
N ILE A 956 -49.49 -22.18 21.04
CA ILE A 956 -48.07 -22.42 20.79
C ILE A 956 -47.80 -22.31 19.28
N ALA A 957 -46.80 -21.52 18.91
CA ALA A 957 -46.36 -21.29 17.53
C ALA A 957 -45.10 -22.09 17.18
N SER A 958 -44.09 -22.10 18.05
CA SER A 958 -42.82 -22.79 17.80
C SER A 958 -42.15 -23.28 19.08
N ILE A 959 -41.26 -24.26 18.93
CA ILE A 959 -40.43 -24.82 20.00
C ILE A 959 -38.98 -24.90 19.53
N ALA A 960 -38.04 -24.60 20.43
CA ALA A 960 -36.62 -24.80 20.23
C ALA A 960 -36.00 -25.46 21.46
N THR A 961 -34.96 -26.26 21.27
CA THR A 961 -34.22 -26.95 22.34
C THR A 961 -32.74 -26.63 22.23
N PHE A 962 -32.07 -26.43 23.35
CA PHE A 962 -30.62 -26.24 23.38
C PHE A 962 -30.02 -26.81 24.67
N THR A 963 -28.75 -27.23 24.63
CA THR A 963 -28.00 -27.67 25.80
C THR A 963 -27.34 -26.45 26.46
N PRO A 964 -27.65 -26.08 27.72
CA PRO A 964 -26.93 -25.05 28.43
C PRO A 964 -25.52 -25.57 28.75
N MET A 965 -24.47 -24.86 28.33
CA MET A 965 -23.13 -25.14 28.84
C MET A 965 -23.09 -24.80 30.34
N ARG A 966 -22.55 -25.72 31.15
CA ARG A 966 -22.11 -25.35 32.51
C ARG A 966 -21.11 -24.20 32.36
N PRO A 967 -21.17 -23.15 33.19
CA PRO A 967 -20.04 -22.24 33.31
C PRO A 967 -18.81 -23.08 33.63
N ALA A 968 -17.69 -22.80 32.94
CA ALA A 968 -16.40 -23.32 33.34
C ALA A 968 -16.28 -23.10 34.85
N GLN A 969 -16.04 -24.18 35.60
CA GLN A 969 -15.69 -24.04 37.01
C GLN A 969 -14.56 -23.04 37.08
N THR A 970 -14.84 -21.97 37.83
CA THR A 970 -13.88 -21.03 38.36
C THR A 970 -12.62 -21.79 38.77
N GLN A 971 -11.47 -21.21 38.40
CA GLN A 971 -10.14 -21.61 38.84
C GLN A 971 -10.18 -22.31 40.20
N LEU A 972 -9.68 -23.54 40.22
CA LEU A 972 -9.16 -24.12 41.44
C LEU A 972 -8.12 -23.12 41.99
N ASP A 973 -8.42 -22.56 43.16
CA ASP A 973 -7.42 -21.95 44.02
C ASP A 973 -6.33 -23.01 44.26
N LEU A 974 -5.19 -22.84 43.60
CA LEU A 974 -3.96 -23.53 43.98
C LEU A 974 -3.45 -22.86 45.27
N PRO A 975 -3.22 -23.62 46.36
CA PRO A 975 -2.65 -23.04 47.56
C PRO A 975 -1.16 -22.71 47.36
N ARG A 976 -0.88 -21.40 47.35
CA ARG A 976 0.41 -20.68 47.43
C ARG A 976 1.45 -20.89 46.33
#